data_AF-A0A2D0R7H1-F1
#
_entry.id   AF-A0A2D0R7H1-F1
#
_cell.length_a   1.000
_cell.length_b   1.000
_cell.length_c   1.000
_cell.angle_alpha   90.00
_cell.angle_beta   90.00
_cell.angle_gamma   90.00
#
_symmetry.space_group_name_H-M   'P 1'
#
loop_
_entity.id
_entity.type
_entity.pdbx_description
1 polymer ?
#
loop_
_entity_poly.entity_id
_entity_poly.type
_entity_poly.pdbx_seq_one_letter_code
_entity_poly.pdbx_strand_id
1 'polypeptide(L)'
;MAVCQKSFRLERLESDTSGFSASLDHDDLQDNSEELDVDRCDASLRESRTNPFQAIYSFLPFKSLDCKVFLDDVPILVQVTEVDRVTYARVLNPNLYTIELRYGNFTWKIKRRFKHFQMLHQELLKFKALLRIPLPSRIHSVKRRSFEGHSRSRTGHMPTLPRRPDALVREEQLMSRKMRLEDYLKNILKKTLYRNHPATLEFLEVSQISFIKELGPKGIEGMILKKSGGNTFPVCYWCGSNSVCYRWSKRWLVVKDSFVLYMKPKDGQVGTVILYDKGFHIQIGSEETGVRHGVTIENLCRALTIKCSTYRQARWWGHSIDEFVQRFGQDFLRENRHGSFAPVRENTKAQWFVNAAGYFDAIADALEGAKEEIFITAWWLSPEIFLKRPVVDGNTWRLDHVLKRKAEQGVKICVLLYKEVEVILGLNSEYTKKTLTGLHSNIMVIRHPDHVPSTSLLWAHHEKSVVIDQSLAFLGGIDLAYGRWDDSQHRLTDVGSVRRSPQASPAVSPELTRESVGVSEEDKALKFSSVMEEEVLGGEAAGETCSVEERAETSSNLTLPVSRSYVAAAEDKSSSEGTEFKHCNSRSSVSSRSLLVPEWYSKSLFLRSTDSYSMGLHHFHLLPHDTSSLRSHISSTELCGETRFWHGKDYCNFILKDWVKLNKPFDDFIDRYKTPRMPWHDVGVVVHGKAARDIARHFIQRWNFTKLVKKRSGATCYPCLVPKSLCEPSKPPEPWGKHTQANVQVLRSVCQWSIGTKVHEESIHLAYISAIQNSKHFIYIENQFFISCSDKTIRNSIGDALTERILRAYREKKKFRVYVVMPLLPGFEGDISSGGGQAIKAIMHFNYRTTCRGEHSIIDRLKCWLTAGSTTSLSVVYALMLIWMAVWLLSSSMCTASS
;
A
#
# COMPACT_ATOMS: atom_id res chain seq x y z
N MET A 1 32.50 -15.58 -19.37
CA MET A 1 33.53 -15.19 -20.36
C MET A 1 32.83 -14.75 -21.63
N ALA A 2 33.19 -13.55 -22.12
CA ALA A 2 32.92 -12.92 -23.42
C ALA A 2 32.78 -11.41 -23.16
N VAL A 3 33.85 -10.69 -23.49
CA VAL A 3 34.07 -9.25 -23.27
C VAL A 3 33.66 -8.51 -24.55
N CYS A 4 32.92 -7.40 -24.43
CA CYS A 4 32.71 -6.48 -25.53
C CYS A 4 33.14 -5.07 -25.09
N GLN A 5 34.28 -4.62 -25.61
CA GLN A 5 34.84 -3.28 -25.46
C GLN A 5 34.20 -2.33 -26.50
N LYS A 6 33.88 -1.10 -26.10
CA LYS A 6 33.84 0.05 -27.02
C LYS A 6 34.54 1.25 -26.39
N SER A 7 35.55 1.76 -27.10
CA SER A 7 36.31 2.96 -26.81
C SER A 7 35.65 4.18 -27.47
N PHE A 8 35.70 5.35 -26.83
CA PHE A 8 35.36 6.62 -27.48
C PHE A 8 36.64 7.44 -27.76
N ARG A 9 36.79 7.87 -29.02
CA ARG A 9 37.80 8.81 -29.53
C ARG A 9 37.45 10.24 -29.10
N LEU A 10 38.46 11.02 -28.74
CA LEU A 10 38.40 12.48 -28.64
C LEU A 10 38.89 13.08 -29.98
N GLU A 11 38.10 13.98 -30.57
CA GLU A 11 38.57 14.88 -31.63
C GLU A 11 38.83 16.28 -31.06
N ARG A 12 39.94 16.86 -31.52
CA ARG A 12 40.43 18.22 -31.28
C ARG A 12 39.62 19.23 -32.07
N LEU A 13 39.45 20.42 -31.51
CA LEU A 13 39.36 21.66 -32.28
C LEU A 13 40.32 22.71 -31.67
N GLU A 14 41.37 23.01 -32.44
CA GLU A 14 42.19 24.24 -32.41
C GLU A 14 41.34 25.39 -33.01
N SER A 15 41.58 26.70 -32.92
CA SER A 15 42.50 27.64 -32.26
C SER A 15 41.93 29.05 -32.49
N ASP A 16 42.52 30.07 -31.85
CA ASP A 16 42.71 31.49 -32.27
C ASP A 16 42.44 32.44 -31.08
N THR A 17 43.46 32.95 -30.37
CA THR A 17 44.30 34.16 -30.64
C THR A 17 43.45 35.39 -31.00
N SER A 18 43.52 36.59 -30.43
CA SER A 18 44.52 37.39 -29.69
C SER A 18 43.74 38.61 -29.10
N GLY A 19 44.09 39.22 -27.96
CA GLY A 19 45.13 40.27 -27.84
C GLY A 19 44.77 41.33 -26.77
N PHE A 20 45.80 42.08 -26.34
CA PHE A 20 45.83 43.28 -25.47
C PHE A 20 45.57 43.07 -23.96
N SER A 21 46.57 43.01 -23.06
CA SER A 21 47.66 43.92 -22.64
C SER A 21 47.24 45.04 -21.66
N ALA A 22 47.82 44.95 -20.45
CA ALA A 22 48.24 46.00 -19.52
C ALA A 22 47.19 46.92 -18.86
N SER A 23 47.11 46.88 -17.52
CA SER A 23 47.86 47.81 -16.66
C SER A 23 47.91 47.30 -15.20
N LEU A 24 49.06 47.52 -14.57
CA LEU A 24 49.30 47.43 -13.13
C LEU A 24 48.92 48.76 -12.49
N ASP A 25 48.38 48.77 -11.28
CA ASP A 25 49.05 49.31 -10.07
C ASP A 25 48.07 49.60 -8.91
N HIS A 26 48.53 49.23 -7.70
CA HIS A 26 48.46 49.92 -6.40
C HIS A 26 47.21 50.82 -6.11
N ASP A 27 46.43 50.65 -5.04
CA ASP A 27 46.82 50.86 -3.64
C ASP A 27 45.62 50.70 -2.69
N ASP A 28 45.97 50.46 -1.43
CA ASP A 28 45.35 50.85 -0.17
C ASP A 28 44.07 50.23 0.43
N LEU A 29 44.29 49.95 1.72
CA LEU A 29 43.41 49.44 2.76
C LEU A 29 42.36 50.48 3.15
N GLN A 30 41.11 50.06 3.33
CA GLN A 30 40.28 50.64 4.39
C GLN A 30 39.23 49.64 4.91
N ASP A 31 39.39 49.36 6.20
CA ASP A 31 38.46 48.71 7.10
C ASP A 31 37.21 49.60 7.23
N ASN A 32 36.03 49.05 6.92
CA ASN A 32 34.77 49.65 7.34
C ASN A 32 33.78 48.53 7.66
N SER A 33 33.57 48.38 8.96
CA SER A 33 32.48 47.71 9.61
C SER A 33 31.16 48.41 9.28
N GLU A 34 30.27 47.75 8.54
CA GLU A 34 28.85 48.08 8.53
C GLU A 34 28.02 46.82 8.78
N GLU A 35 27.34 46.82 9.94
CA GLU A 35 26.21 45.97 10.24
C GLU A 35 25.15 46.15 9.15
N LEU A 36 24.77 45.07 8.46
CA LEU A 36 23.62 45.07 7.57
C LEU A 36 22.56 44.11 8.07
N ASP A 37 21.42 44.74 8.36
CA ASP A 37 20.17 44.21 8.87
C ASP A 37 19.70 42.94 8.17
N VAL A 38 19.36 41.97 9.02
CA VAL A 38 18.56 40.81 8.67
C VAL A 38 17.11 41.17 8.95
N ASP A 39 16.32 41.53 7.93
CA ASP A 39 14.96 41.00 7.82
C ASP A 39 14.28 41.30 6.49
N ARG A 40 13.39 40.38 6.09
CA ARG A 40 12.55 40.40 4.87
C ARG A 40 13.26 40.14 3.55
N CYS A 41 13.69 38.89 3.36
CA CYS A 41 13.29 38.14 2.18
C CYS A 41 13.43 36.63 2.44
N ASP A 42 12.44 35.90 1.92
CA ASP A 42 12.55 34.50 1.53
C ASP A 42 12.12 33.38 2.50
N ALA A 43 10.80 33.23 2.62
CA ALA A 43 10.18 31.98 3.06
C ALA A 43 10.21 30.89 1.95
N SER A 44 10.50 31.23 0.69
CA SER A 44 10.44 30.31 -0.45
C SER A 44 11.77 29.58 -0.73
N LEU A 45 12.91 30.19 -0.43
CA LEU A 45 14.24 29.56 -0.54
C LEU A 45 14.53 28.52 0.56
N ARG A 46 13.74 28.46 1.64
CA ARG A 46 13.95 27.50 2.75
C ARG A 46 13.57 26.06 2.39
N GLU A 47 12.72 25.82 1.38
CA GLU A 47 12.33 24.45 0.96
C GLU A 47 13.43 23.71 0.19
N SER A 48 14.46 24.40 -0.31
CA SER A 48 15.56 23.80 -1.10
C SER A 48 16.71 23.18 -0.27
N ARG A 49 16.68 23.28 1.06
CA ARG A 49 17.85 23.02 1.93
C ARG A 49 17.74 21.77 2.81
N THR A 50 17.13 20.70 2.32
CA THR A 50 17.02 19.43 3.06
C THR A 50 17.45 18.24 2.23
N ASN A 51 18.02 17.22 2.87
CA ASN A 51 18.34 15.96 2.20
C ASN A 51 17.04 15.34 1.62
N PRO A 52 16.97 15.09 0.31
CA PRO A 52 15.75 14.59 -0.32
C PRO A 52 15.44 13.17 0.16
N PHE A 53 14.16 12.81 0.20
CA PHE A 53 13.75 11.47 0.60
C PHE A 53 14.36 10.38 -0.29
N GLN A 54 14.53 10.67 -1.59
CA GLN A 54 15.14 9.75 -2.56
C GLN A 54 16.55 9.26 -2.20
N ALA A 55 17.25 9.93 -1.28
CA ALA A 55 18.55 9.47 -0.75
C ALA A 55 18.48 8.07 -0.12
N ILE A 56 17.31 7.59 0.31
CA ILE A 56 17.13 6.23 0.86
C ILE A 56 17.41 5.12 -0.16
N TYR A 57 17.51 5.44 -1.45
CA TYR A 57 17.78 4.47 -2.51
C TYR A 57 19.26 4.42 -2.93
N SER A 58 20.07 5.37 -2.44
CA SER A 58 21.44 5.61 -2.89
C SER A 58 22.39 5.67 -1.69
N PHE A 59 22.68 4.52 -1.10
CA PHE A 59 23.58 4.43 0.05
C PHE A 59 25.03 4.14 -0.33
N LEU A 60 25.94 4.80 0.38
CA LEU A 60 27.37 4.51 0.35
C LEU A 60 27.81 3.63 1.53
N PRO A 61 28.93 2.88 1.39
CA PRO A 61 29.58 2.24 2.53
C PRO A 61 29.88 3.23 3.66
N PHE A 62 29.71 2.82 4.92
CA PHE A 62 29.92 3.70 6.08
C PHE A 62 31.36 4.20 6.23
N LYS A 63 32.33 3.48 5.63
CA LYS A 63 33.74 3.87 5.60
C LYS A 63 34.09 4.78 4.41
N SER A 64 33.14 5.10 3.54
CA SER A 64 33.38 5.99 2.41
C SER A 64 33.64 7.42 2.89
N LEU A 65 34.60 8.10 2.27
CA LEU A 65 34.88 9.51 2.52
C LEU A 65 33.93 10.43 1.73
N ASP A 66 33.24 9.89 0.73
CA ASP A 66 32.29 10.64 -0.11
C ASP A 66 30.90 10.78 0.57
N CYS A 67 30.75 10.22 1.77
CA CYS A 67 29.51 10.26 2.55
C CYS A 67 29.28 11.67 3.13
N LYS A 68 28.60 12.53 2.35
CA LYS A 68 28.17 13.87 2.80
C LYS A 68 26.80 13.78 3.49
N VAL A 69 26.81 13.68 4.82
CA VAL A 69 25.56 13.61 5.61
C VAL A 69 25.06 15.01 5.97
N PHE A 70 26.00 15.89 6.27
CA PHE A 70 25.71 17.27 6.62
C PHE A 70 25.86 18.19 5.43
N LEU A 71 24.98 19.18 5.33
CA LEU A 71 25.08 20.28 4.38
C LEU A 71 26.21 21.22 4.82
N ASP A 72 27.03 21.66 3.86
CA ASP A 72 28.28 22.38 4.13
C ASP A 72 28.01 23.71 4.88
N ASP A 73 26.93 24.43 4.54
CA ASP A 73 26.63 25.77 5.08
C ASP A 73 25.76 25.79 6.37
N VAL A 74 25.31 24.63 6.84
CA VAL A 74 24.46 24.55 8.06
C VAL A 74 25.35 24.23 9.26
N PRO A 75 25.44 25.05 10.32
CA PRO A 75 26.29 24.75 11.47
C PRO A 75 25.74 23.58 12.32
N ILE A 76 26.63 22.85 12.99
CA ILE A 76 26.27 21.89 14.05
C ILE A 76 26.58 22.54 15.39
N LEU A 77 25.53 22.79 16.18
CA LEU A 77 25.69 23.30 17.53
C LEU A 77 26.00 22.13 18.47
N VAL A 78 27.01 22.30 19.31
CA VAL A 78 27.45 21.31 20.29
C VAL A 78 27.38 21.95 21.66
N GLN A 79 26.73 21.27 22.60
CA GLN A 79 26.72 21.65 24.00
C GLN A 79 26.92 20.41 24.85
N VAL A 80 27.95 20.39 25.69
CA VAL A 80 28.04 19.35 26.73
C VAL A 80 27.10 19.80 27.84
N THR A 81 26.12 18.98 28.22
CA THR A 81 25.09 19.38 29.20
C THR A 81 25.43 18.87 30.59
N GLU A 82 25.74 17.58 30.71
CA GLU A 82 25.93 16.87 31.98
C GLU A 82 27.23 16.07 32.00
N VAL A 83 27.76 15.81 33.20
CA VAL A 83 28.92 14.94 33.43
C VAL A 83 28.65 14.02 34.62
N ASP A 84 28.36 12.74 34.34
CA ASP A 84 28.18 11.74 35.38
C ASP A 84 29.54 11.13 35.76
N ARG A 85 30.02 11.36 36.99
CA ARG A 85 31.27 10.77 37.48
C ARG A 85 30.98 9.46 38.21
N VAL A 86 31.54 8.35 37.72
CA VAL A 86 31.42 7.02 38.35
C VAL A 86 32.80 6.51 38.74
N THR A 87 33.18 6.75 39.99
CA THR A 87 34.51 6.42 40.55
C THR A 87 34.62 4.96 40.97
N TYR A 88 33.58 4.37 41.56
CA TYR A 88 33.61 3.02 42.16
C TYR A 88 33.77 1.87 41.15
N ALA A 89 33.35 2.05 39.88
CA ALA A 89 33.36 0.98 38.88
C ALA A 89 34.38 1.17 37.74
N ARG A 90 34.99 2.35 37.58
CA ARG A 90 35.85 2.67 36.42
C ARG A 90 36.96 3.67 36.75
N VAL A 91 38.11 3.14 37.16
CA VAL A 91 39.27 3.94 37.59
C VAL A 91 39.86 4.82 36.47
N LEU A 92 39.92 4.33 35.22
CA LEU A 92 40.62 5.04 34.13
C LEU A 92 39.80 6.10 33.38
N ASN A 93 38.47 5.93 33.30
CA ASN A 93 37.57 6.84 32.58
C ASN A 93 36.26 7.01 33.37
N PRO A 94 36.32 7.65 34.56
CA PRO A 94 35.18 7.72 35.48
C PRO A 94 34.02 8.55 34.91
N ASN A 95 34.33 9.59 34.14
CA ASN A 95 33.35 10.57 33.67
C ASN A 95 32.61 10.09 32.41
N LEU A 96 31.29 10.31 32.38
CA LEU A 96 30.43 10.12 31.23
C LEU A 96 29.80 11.48 30.88
N TYR A 97 30.13 12.01 29.71
CA TYR A 97 29.66 13.30 29.21
C TYR A 97 28.39 13.10 28.39
N THR A 98 27.32 13.81 28.73
CA THR A 98 26.12 13.95 27.89
C THR A 98 26.33 15.16 26.97
N ILE A 99 26.23 14.94 25.66
CA ILE A 99 26.47 15.96 24.64
C ILE A 99 25.17 16.13 23.86
N GLU A 100 24.59 17.32 23.91
CA GLU A 100 23.47 17.74 23.08
C GLU A 100 23.99 18.34 21.78
N LEU A 101 23.41 17.88 20.67
CA LEU A 101 23.77 18.29 19.32
C LEU A 101 22.52 18.83 18.64
N ARG A 102 22.66 19.96 17.93
CA ARG A 102 21.59 20.53 17.10
C ARG A 102 22.08 20.77 15.68
N TYR A 103 21.28 20.36 14.70
CA TYR A 103 21.54 20.51 13.27
C TYR A 103 20.23 20.74 12.53
N GLY A 104 20.02 21.94 11.98
CA GLY A 104 18.73 22.36 11.47
C GLY A 104 17.64 22.21 12.54
N ASN A 105 16.57 21.48 12.21
CA ASN A 105 15.46 21.19 13.15
C ASN A 105 15.68 19.91 13.99
N PHE A 106 16.84 19.26 13.86
CA PHE A 106 17.14 18.02 14.57
C PHE A 106 17.96 18.31 15.82
N THR A 107 17.48 17.79 16.95
CA THR A 107 18.19 17.80 18.23
C THR A 107 18.33 16.38 18.74
N TRP A 108 19.53 15.96 19.12
CA TRP A 108 19.76 14.65 19.73
C TRP A 108 20.86 14.71 20.79
N LYS A 109 20.84 13.73 21.71
CA LYS A 109 21.83 13.61 22.77
C LYS A 109 22.65 12.34 22.58
N ILE A 110 23.96 12.45 22.75
CA ILE A 110 24.89 11.31 22.79
C ILE A 110 25.60 11.26 24.14
N LYS A 111 25.95 10.06 24.59
CA LYS A 111 26.74 9.87 25.81
C LYS A 111 28.13 9.34 25.47
N ARG A 112 29.18 10.05 25.87
CA ARG A 112 30.58 9.73 25.53
C ARG A 112 31.48 9.84 26.76
N ARG A 113 32.38 8.87 26.91
CA ARG A 113 33.54 8.95 27.83
C ARG A 113 34.75 9.54 27.12
N PHE A 114 35.72 10.06 27.87
CA PHE A 114 36.95 10.62 27.31
C PHE A 114 37.73 9.69 26.38
N LYS A 115 37.77 8.37 26.67
CA LYS A 115 38.33 7.37 25.74
C LYS A 115 37.76 7.49 24.31
N HIS A 116 36.48 7.81 24.13
CA HIS A 116 35.90 7.96 22.78
C HIS A 116 36.43 9.21 22.07
N PHE A 117 36.67 10.31 22.81
CA PHE A 117 37.32 11.50 22.25
C PHE A 117 38.76 11.21 21.83
N GLN A 118 39.50 10.43 22.65
CA GLN A 118 40.85 9.98 22.31
C GLN A 118 40.85 9.12 21.04
N MET A 119 39.93 8.18 20.92
CA MET A 119 39.79 7.34 19.72
C MET A 119 39.47 8.17 18.48
N LEU A 120 38.52 9.12 18.58
CA LEU A 120 38.21 10.05 17.49
C LEU A 120 39.45 10.85 17.08
N HIS A 121 40.17 11.43 18.05
CA HIS A 121 41.36 12.24 17.79
C HIS A 121 42.45 11.43 17.07
N GLN A 122 42.69 10.20 17.51
CA GLN A 122 43.68 9.30 16.88
C GLN A 122 43.31 8.97 15.43
N GLU A 123 42.04 8.69 15.15
CA GLU A 123 41.61 8.41 13.77
C GLU A 123 41.76 9.65 12.87
N LEU A 124 41.41 10.84 13.36
CA LEU A 124 41.59 12.08 12.60
C LEU A 124 43.08 12.42 12.39
N LEU A 125 43.96 12.13 13.36
CA LEU A 125 45.41 12.26 13.21
C LEU A 125 45.96 11.32 12.14
N LYS A 126 45.56 10.04 12.15
CA LYS A 126 45.93 9.07 11.12
C LYS A 126 45.48 9.54 9.74
N PHE A 127 44.23 10.01 9.64
CA PHE A 127 43.69 10.55 8.39
C PHE A 127 44.51 11.76 7.89
N LYS A 128 44.80 12.73 8.76
CA LYS A 128 45.64 13.89 8.42
C LYS A 128 47.04 13.48 7.98
N ALA A 129 47.64 12.48 8.64
CA ALA A 129 48.94 11.95 8.25
C ALA A 129 48.89 11.31 6.87
N LEU A 130 47.87 10.49 6.58
CA LEU A 130 47.68 9.86 5.26
C LEU A 130 47.54 10.87 4.13
N LEU A 131 46.92 12.04 4.36
CA LEU A 131 46.84 13.11 3.36
C LEU A 131 48.20 13.73 3.02
N ARG A 132 49.16 13.67 3.97
CA ARG A 132 50.51 14.23 3.82
C ARG A 132 51.50 13.27 3.15
N ILE A 133 51.24 11.95 3.17
CA ILE A 133 52.14 10.96 2.57
C ILE A 133 51.85 10.88 1.06
N PRO A 134 52.82 11.18 0.17
CA PRO A 134 52.67 11.02 -1.27
C PRO A 134 52.84 9.54 -1.64
N LEU A 135 51.77 8.73 -1.58
CA LEU A 135 51.83 7.32 -2.00
C LEU A 135 51.48 7.14 -3.49
N PRO A 136 52.26 6.37 -4.26
CA PRO A 136 52.02 6.08 -5.66
C PRO A 136 51.04 4.92 -5.80
N SER A 137 49.73 5.19 -5.75
CA SER A 137 48.74 4.22 -6.23
C SER A 137 47.60 4.92 -6.97
N ARG A 138 47.07 4.29 -8.03
CA ARG A 138 45.94 4.82 -8.81
C ARG A 138 44.73 5.17 -7.94
N ILE A 139 44.52 4.43 -6.84
CA ILE A 139 43.44 4.68 -5.85
C ILE A 139 43.68 5.98 -5.06
N HIS A 140 44.95 6.35 -4.79
CA HIS A 140 45.30 7.59 -4.10
C HIS A 140 45.25 8.82 -5.02
N SER A 141 45.53 8.65 -6.32
CA SER A 141 45.41 9.73 -7.30
C SER A 141 43.96 10.22 -7.47
N VAL A 142 42.98 9.30 -7.48
CA VAL A 142 41.55 9.64 -7.53
C VAL A 142 41.08 10.30 -6.23
N LYS A 143 41.55 9.82 -5.07
CA LYS A 143 41.31 10.46 -3.76
C LYS A 143 41.93 11.85 -3.61
N ARG A 144 42.90 12.23 -4.45
CA ARG A 144 43.46 13.60 -4.51
C ARG A 144 42.75 14.47 -5.53
N ARG A 145 42.39 13.94 -6.71
CA ARG A 145 41.73 14.70 -7.78
C ARG A 145 40.33 15.20 -7.40
N SER A 146 39.55 14.43 -6.63
CA SER A 146 38.27 14.92 -6.08
C SER A 146 38.43 16.02 -5.01
N PHE A 147 39.66 16.29 -4.58
CA PHE A 147 40.02 17.32 -3.61
C PHE A 147 40.75 18.54 -4.24
N GLU A 148 41.08 18.52 -5.53
CA GLU A 148 41.80 19.63 -6.21
C GLU A 148 40.93 20.87 -6.48
N GLY A 149 39.61 20.80 -6.28
CA GLY A 149 38.70 21.95 -6.43
C GLY A 149 38.60 22.88 -5.22
N HIS A 150 39.18 22.51 -4.07
CA HIS A 150 39.31 23.42 -2.93
C HIS A 150 40.76 23.92 -2.92
N SER A 151 40.94 25.21 -3.16
CA SER A 151 42.24 25.87 -3.19
C SER A 151 43.11 25.44 -1.99
N ARG A 152 44.44 25.53 -2.17
CA ARG A 152 45.49 25.28 -1.16
C ARG A 152 45.43 26.26 0.03
N SER A 153 44.24 26.56 0.54
CA SER A 153 44.00 27.40 1.70
C SER A 153 44.43 26.65 2.95
N ARG A 154 45.57 27.09 3.50
CA ARG A 154 46.07 26.89 4.87
C ARG A 154 45.42 25.72 5.62
N THR A 155 46.09 24.55 5.65
CA THR A 155 45.69 23.44 6.52
C THR A 155 45.68 23.90 7.98
N GLY A 156 44.53 24.40 8.48
CA GLY A 156 44.42 24.95 9.82
C GLY A 156 44.83 23.92 10.88
N HIS A 157 45.52 24.37 11.92
CA HIS A 157 46.03 23.53 13.02
C HIS A 157 44.95 22.57 13.54
N MET A 158 45.30 21.29 13.76
CA MET A 158 44.31 20.31 14.24
C MET A 158 43.88 20.72 15.66
N PRO A 159 42.57 20.74 15.97
CA PRO A 159 42.12 21.07 17.32
C PRO A 159 42.81 20.17 18.35
N THR A 160 43.38 20.76 19.41
CA THR A 160 44.13 20.01 20.42
C THR A 160 43.17 19.33 21.39
N LEU A 161 43.27 18.00 21.51
CA LEU A 161 42.55 17.27 22.55
C LEU A 161 43.24 17.50 23.92
N PRO A 162 42.50 17.77 25.00
CA PRO A 162 43.06 17.88 26.34
C PRO A 162 43.87 16.63 26.74
N ARG A 163 45.17 16.78 27.06
CA ARG A 163 46.10 15.65 27.28
C ARG A 163 45.89 14.90 28.60
N ARG A 164 45.42 15.58 29.65
CA ARG A 164 45.24 14.99 31.00
C ARG A 164 44.17 13.90 30.97
N PRO A 165 44.44 12.67 31.46
CA PRO A 165 43.43 11.61 31.59
C PRO A 165 42.32 11.98 32.58
N ASP A 166 41.11 11.48 32.35
CA ASP A 166 39.94 11.76 33.20
C ASP A 166 40.11 11.29 34.65
N ALA A 167 40.84 10.20 34.88
CA ALA A 167 41.15 9.69 36.22
C ALA A 167 41.81 10.75 37.12
N LEU A 168 42.60 11.65 36.54
CA LEU A 168 43.36 12.68 37.24
C LEU A 168 42.64 14.03 37.32
N VAL A 169 41.44 14.16 36.73
CA VAL A 169 40.66 15.40 36.76
C VAL A 169 39.91 15.47 38.08
N ARG A 170 40.16 16.51 38.89
CA ARG A 170 39.42 16.74 40.15
C ARG A 170 38.01 17.24 39.86
N GLU A 171 37.10 17.09 40.83
CA GLU A 171 35.68 17.46 40.68
C GLU A 171 35.50 18.94 40.34
N GLU A 172 36.24 19.82 41.02
CA GLU A 172 36.31 21.27 40.76
C GLU A 172 36.71 21.61 39.31
N GLN A 173 37.48 20.73 38.66
CA GLN A 173 37.99 20.93 37.30
C GLN A 173 37.08 20.35 36.22
N LEU A 174 35.97 19.70 36.59
CA LEU A 174 35.05 19.06 35.64
C LEU A 174 34.41 20.07 34.70
N MET A 175 34.07 21.27 35.18
CA MET A 175 33.48 22.33 34.36
C MET A 175 34.47 22.85 33.31
N SER A 176 35.72 23.11 33.69
CA SER A 176 36.77 23.48 32.73
C SER A 176 37.02 22.35 31.72
N ARG A 177 37.04 21.10 32.19
CA ARG A 177 37.22 19.92 31.32
C ARG A 177 36.08 19.80 30.30
N LYS A 178 34.84 20.00 30.75
CA LYS A 178 33.62 20.02 29.93
C LYS A 178 33.72 21.08 28.82
N MET A 179 34.05 22.33 29.16
CA MET A 179 34.22 23.41 28.18
C MET A 179 35.31 23.11 27.14
N ARG A 180 36.45 22.54 27.55
CA ARG A 180 37.52 22.18 26.61
C ARG A 180 37.12 21.06 25.63
N LEU A 181 36.35 20.08 26.09
CA LEU A 181 35.84 19.01 25.22
C LEU A 181 34.77 19.52 24.26
N GLU A 182 33.93 20.45 24.71
CA GLU A 182 32.96 21.14 23.86
C GLU A 182 33.66 21.95 22.76
N ASP A 183 34.63 22.79 23.11
CA ASP A 183 35.40 23.59 22.14
C ASP A 183 36.17 22.72 21.15
N TYR A 184 36.78 21.63 21.61
CA TYR A 184 37.42 20.63 20.75
C TYR A 184 36.45 20.09 19.67
N LEU A 185 35.23 19.71 20.06
CA LEU A 185 34.23 19.21 19.12
C LEU A 185 33.73 20.32 18.18
N LYS A 186 33.43 21.52 18.69
CA LYS A 186 33.03 22.67 17.85
C LYS A 186 34.08 22.93 16.77
N ASN A 187 35.37 22.91 17.13
CA ASN A 187 36.47 23.17 16.20
C ASN A 187 36.70 22.03 15.20
N ILE A 188 36.35 20.78 15.53
CA ILE A 188 36.32 19.66 14.57
C ILE A 188 35.18 19.82 13.57
N LEU A 189 33.97 20.10 14.06
CA LEU A 189 32.76 20.14 13.22
C LEU A 189 32.72 21.37 12.32
N LYS A 190 33.39 22.47 12.69
CA LYS A 190 33.63 23.63 11.80
C LYS A 190 34.45 23.29 10.55
N LYS A 191 35.26 22.22 10.60
CA LYS A 191 36.11 21.82 9.47
C LYS A 191 35.42 20.76 8.63
N THR A 192 34.97 21.13 7.43
CA THR A 192 34.29 20.25 6.46
C THR A 192 35.03 18.92 6.27
N LEU A 193 36.36 18.95 6.20
CA LEU A 193 37.23 17.78 6.08
C LEU A 193 37.05 16.73 7.19
N TYR A 194 36.82 17.15 8.44
CA TYR A 194 36.66 16.24 9.57
C TYR A 194 35.21 15.99 9.95
N ARG A 195 34.32 16.93 9.63
CA ARG A 195 32.89 16.89 9.92
C ARG A 195 32.21 15.63 9.39
N ASN A 196 32.46 15.29 8.12
CA ASN A 196 31.88 14.12 7.44
C ASN A 196 32.78 12.87 7.50
N HIS A 197 33.89 12.90 8.24
CA HIS A 197 34.78 11.74 8.35
C HIS A 197 34.05 10.58 9.06
N PRO A 198 34.19 9.31 8.61
CA PRO A 198 33.48 8.16 9.18
C PRO A 198 33.58 8.02 10.70
N ALA A 199 34.78 8.25 11.27
CA ALA A 199 34.98 8.20 12.73
C ALA A 199 34.22 9.32 13.47
N THR A 200 34.05 10.48 12.84
CA THR A 200 33.26 11.60 13.38
C THR A 200 31.77 11.26 13.34
N LEU A 201 31.28 10.71 12.22
CA LEU A 201 29.88 10.27 12.10
C LEU A 201 29.54 9.16 13.11
N GLU A 202 30.44 8.19 13.31
CA GLU A 202 30.31 7.16 14.34
C GLU A 202 30.30 7.77 15.75
N PHE A 203 31.21 8.73 16.02
CA PHE A 203 31.25 9.44 17.29
C PHE A 203 29.93 10.19 17.55
N LEU A 204 29.35 10.83 16.54
CA LEU A 204 28.12 11.61 16.64
C LEU A 204 26.83 10.77 16.64
N GLU A 205 26.91 9.46 16.38
CA GLU A 205 25.74 8.59 16.15
C GLU A 205 24.90 9.14 15.01
N VAL A 206 25.50 9.23 13.81
CA VAL A 206 24.87 9.78 12.61
C VAL A 206 25.09 8.84 11.43
N SER A 207 24.05 8.67 10.61
CA SER A 207 24.02 7.92 9.35
C SER A 207 23.43 8.77 8.22
N GLN A 208 23.45 8.21 7.00
CA GLN A 208 22.93 8.86 5.79
C GLN A 208 21.43 9.17 5.85
N ILE A 209 20.67 8.56 6.77
CA ILE A 209 19.22 8.76 6.90
C ILE A 209 18.83 9.61 8.12
N SER A 210 19.80 10.03 8.95
CA SER A 210 19.51 10.71 10.22
C SER A 210 18.68 11.97 10.03
N PHE A 211 19.02 12.76 9.00
CA PHE A 211 18.50 14.09 8.75
C PHE A 211 17.64 14.20 7.48
N ILE A 212 17.03 13.09 7.06
CA ILE A 212 15.97 13.11 6.05
C ILE A 212 14.69 13.54 6.77
N LYS A 213 14.21 14.76 6.47
CA LYS A 213 13.05 15.39 7.12
C LYS A 213 11.82 14.48 7.07
N GLU A 214 11.55 13.88 5.92
CA GLU A 214 10.39 13.02 5.70
C GLU A 214 10.42 11.70 6.48
N LEU A 215 11.57 11.31 7.06
CA LEU A 215 11.66 10.17 7.99
C LEU A 215 11.41 10.58 9.45
N GLY A 216 11.07 11.84 9.70
CA GLY A 216 10.70 12.35 11.02
C GLY A 216 11.87 12.47 11.99
N PRO A 217 11.57 12.60 13.30
CA PRO A 217 12.57 12.90 14.32
C PRO A 217 13.70 11.87 14.36
N LYS A 218 14.89 12.33 14.74
CA LYS A 218 16.07 11.47 14.88
C LYS A 218 16.06 10.81 16.26
N GLY A 219 15.85 9.50 16.30
CA GLY A 219 16.06 8.70 17.51
C GLY A 219 17.54 8.33 17.72
N ILE A 220 17.77 7.48 18.72
CA ILE A 220 19.09 6.89 18.96
C ILE A 220 19.51 6.02 17.77
N GLU A 221 20.79 6.06 17.43
CA GLU A 221 21.36 5.21 16.39
C GLU A 221 22.80 4.83 16.70
N GLY A 222 23.31 3.79 16.04
CA GLY A 222 24.69 3.38 16.27
C GLY A 222 24.99 1.92 15.96
N MET A 223 26.26 1.57 16.13
CA MET A 223 26.77 0.22 15.89
C MET A 223 26.28 -0.77 16.95
N ILE A 224 25.68 -1.88 16.50
CA ILE A 224 25.24 -3.01 17.33
C ILE A 224 25.75 -4.35 16.79
N LEU A 225 25.73 -5.37 17.64
CA LEU A 225 25.95 -6.77 17.27
C LEU A 225 24.60 -7.48 17.23
N LYS A 226 24.11 -7.79 16.02
CA LYS A 226 22.83 -8.46 15.77
C LYS A 226 23.01 -9.99 15.74
N LYS A 227 22.12 -10.72 16.42
CA LYS A 227 21.94 -12.18 16.29
C LYS A 227 21.22 -12.54 14.99
N SER A 228 21.62 -13.60 14.28
CA SER A 228 20.91 -14.09 13.08
C SER A 228 19.51 -14.64 13.42
N GLY A 229 18.61 -14.70 12.43
CA GLY A 229 17.24 -15.17 12.62
C GLY A 229 16.28 -14.09 13.15
N GLY A 230 15.22 -14.55 13.83
CA GLY A 230 14.25 -13.71 14.54
C GLY A 230 12.90 -13.51 13.85
N ASN A 231 12.69 -14.01 12.64
CA ASN A 231 11.38 -13.91 12.01
C ASN A 231 10.43 -14.96 12.60
N THR A 232 9.16 -14.62 12.73
CA THR A 232 8.11 -15.44 13.36
C THR A 232 7.56 -16.53 12.46
N PHE A 233 7.95 -16.53 11.19
CA PHE A 233 7.68 -17.58 10.21
C PHE A 233 9.00 -18.29 9.87
N PRO A 234 8.97 -19.63 9.71
CA PRO A 234 10.18 -20.42 9.50
C PRO A 234 10.96 -19.87 8.30
N VAL A 235 12.20 -19.44 8.56
CA VAL A 235 13.09 -18.88 7.53
C VAL A 235 13.79 -19.97 6.73
N CYS A 236 13.82 -21.17 7.31
CA CYS A 236 14.49 -22.36 6.83
C CYS A 236 13.79 -23.56 7.50
N TYR A 237 13.20 -24.48 6.73
CA TYR A 237 12.65 -25.74 7.27
C TYR A 237 13.76 -26.76 7.60
N TRP A 238 14.92 -26.65 6.94
CA TRP A 238 16.12 -27.47 7.20
C TRP A 238 16.95 -27.00 8.41
N CYS A 239 16.68 -25.79 8.87
CA CYS A 239 17.25 -25.22 10.08
C CYS A 239 16.10 -25.23 11.08
N GLY A 240 15.65 -26.45 11.42
CA GLY A 240 14.70 -26.68 12.48
C GLY A 240 15.10 -25.86 13.70
N SER A 241 14.08 -25.41 14.43
CA SER A 241 14.16 -25.05 15.84
C SER A 241 15.25 -25.86 16.56
N ASN A 242 16.47 -25.32 16.64
CA ASN A 242 17.52 -25.73 17.57
C ASN A 242 18.68 -24.73 17.57
N SER A 243 19.11 -24.43 18.78
CA SER A 243 19.99 -23.38 19.28
C SER A 243 21.45 -23.41 18.82
N VAL A 244 21.82 -24.16 17.78
CA VAL A 244 23.22 -24.63 17.68
C VAL A 244 24.16 -23.76 16.83
N CYS A 245 23.68 -22.88 15.93
CA CYS A 245 24.59 -22.04 15.11
C CYS A 245 24.01 -20.66 14.71
N TYR A 246 23.77 -19.77 15.67
CA TYR A 246 23.45 -18.38 15.33
C TYR A 246 24.73 -17.56 15.06
N ARG A 247 24.69 -16.70 14.04
CA ARG A 247 25.79 -15.81 13.66
C ARG A 247 25.56 -14.40 14.19
N TRP A 248 26.61 -13.82 14.77
CA TRP A 248 26.65 -12.41 15.13
C TRP A 248 27.10 -11.56 13.95
N SER A 249 26.46 -10.40 13.76
CA SER A 249 26.81 -9.50 12.68
C SER A 249 26.73 -8.05 13.11
N LYS A 250 27.77 -7.27 12.75
CA LYS A 250 27.79 -5.82 12.99
C LYS A 250 26.74 -5.14 12.11
N ARG A 251 25.88 -4.32 12.69
CA ARG A 251 24.86 -3.52 12.00
C ARG A 251 24.78 -2.12 12.61
N TRP A 252 24.34 -1.15 11.82
CA TRP A 252 24.00 0.18 12.32
C TRP A 252 22.49 0.22 12.56
N LEU A 253 22.05 0.36 13.82
CA LEU A 253 20.62 0.45 14.19
C LEU A 253 20.18 1.91 14.12
N VAL A 254 18.97 2.18 13.64
CA VAL A 254 18.37 3.52 13.60
C VAL A 254 16.93 3.44 14.11
N VAL A 255 16.57 4.33 15.02
CA VAL A 255 15.24 4.47 15.60
C VAL A 255 14.55 5.71 15.01
N LYS A 256 13.32 5.53 14.53
CA LYS A 256 12.46 6.58 13.96
C LYS A 256 11.06 6.50 14.58
N ASP A 257 10.20 7.48 14.29
CA ASP A 257 8.90 7.66 14.96
C ASP A 257 7.91 6.50 14.79
N SER A 258 8.05 5.71 13.73
CA SER A 258 7.11 4.65 13.36
C SER A 258 7.79 3.29 13.11
N PHE A 259 9.12 3.23 13.22
CA PHE A 259 9.89 2.01 12.97
C PHE A 259 11.30 2.05 13.56
N VAL A 260 11.90 0.86 13.68
CA VAL A 260 13.33 0.65 13.89
C VAL A 260 13.89 -0.08 12.69
N LEU A 261 15.03 0.37 12.15
CA LEU A 261 15.71 -0.34 11.07
C LEU A 261 17.16 -0.62 11.41
N TYR A 262 17.78 -1.52 10.65
CA TYR A 262 19.23 -1.64 10.68
C TYR A 262 19.83 -1.62 9.28
N MET A 263 20.98 -0.96 9.16
CA MET A 263 21.77 -0.85 7.94
C MET A 263 23.00 -1.75 8.02
N LYS A 264 23.48 -2.19 6.86
CA LYS A 264 24.72 -2.94 6.72
C LYS A 264 25.89 -1.97 6.55
N PRO A 265 26.89 -1.95 7.45
CA PRO A 265 27.99 -0.98 7.33
C PRO A 265 28.83 -1.11 6.05
N LYS A 266 28.85 -2.31 5.44
CA LYS A 266 29.67 -2.60 4.26
C LYS A 266 29.23 -1.87 2.99
N ASP A 267 27.93 -1.66 2.83
CA ASP A 267 27.31 -1.12 1.61
C ASP A 267 26.26 -0.04 1.94
N GLY A 268 26.04 0.26 3.21
CA GLY A 268 25.04 1.22 3.69
C GLY A 268 23.59 0.75 3.57
N GLN A 269 23.33 -0.36 2.87
CA GLN A 269 21.98 -0.80 2.53
C GLN A 269 21.14 -1.16 3.75
N VAL A 270 19.86 -0.76 3.73
CA VAL A 270 18.88 -1.14 4.75
C VAL A 270 18.65 -2.65 4.70
N GLY A 271 18.95 -3.31 5.81
CA GLY A 271 18.85 -4.76 5.94
C GLY A 271 17.44 -5.22 6.31
N THR A 272 16.76 -4.49 7.18
CA THR A 272 15.36 -4.70 7.58
C THR A 272 14.78 -3.46 8.21
N VAL A 273 13.46 -3.33 8.12
CA VAL A 273 12.62 -2.40 8.88
C VAL A 273 11.69 -3.21 9.78
N ILE A 274 11.61 -2.83 11.05
CA ILE A 274 10.70 -3.38 12.07
C ILE A 274 9.72 -2.25 12.40
N LEU A 275 8.48 -2.39 11.95
CA LEU A 275 7.44 -1.39 12.18
C LEU A 275 6.90 -1.50 13.61
N TYR A 276 6.53 -0.37 14.20
CA TYR A 276 5.80 -0.36 15.49
C TYR A 276 4.41 -0.92 15.30
N ASP A 277 4.01 -1.86 16.16
CA ASP A 277 2.68 -2.45 16.20
C ASP A 277 2.29 -2.73 17.65
N LYS A 278 1.08 -3.24 17.88
CA LYS A 278 0.58 -3.52 19.24
C LYS A 278 1.36 -4.60 20.00
N GLY A 279 2.19 -5.38 19.29
CA GLY A 279 3.11 -6.34 19.90
C GLY A 279 4.52 -5.78 20.09
N PHE A 280 4.74 -4.48 19.82
CA PHE A 280 6.05 -3.87 19.91
C PHE A 280 6.48 -3.72 21.36
N HIS A 281 7.54 -4.41 21.76
CA HIS A 281 8.08 -4.32 23.10
C HIS A 281 9.59 -4.61 23.13
N ILE A 282 10.22 -4.25 24.24
CA ILE A 282 11.66 -4.35 24.42
C ILE A 282 11.95 -5.16 25.69
N GLN A 283 12.79 -6.17 25.55
CA GLN A 283 13.27 -6.99 26.65
C GLN A 283 14.77 -6.77 26.86
N ILE A 284 15.22 -6.67 28.11
CA ILE A 284 16.61 -6.34 28.45
C ILE A 284 17.08 -7.29 29.54
N GLY A 285 18.19 -7.99 29.29
CA GLY A 285 18.78 -8.88 30.29
C GLY A 285 19.05 -10.27 29.74
N SER A 286 19.81 -11.04 30.51
CA SER A 286 20.25 -12.38 30.09
C SER A 286 19.12 -13.40 30.18
N GLU A 287 18.24 -13.26 31.16
CA GLU A 287 17.13 -14.16 31.44
C GLU A 287 16.07 -14.06 30.32
N GLU A 288 15.74 -12.84 29.93
CA GLU A 288 14.72 -12.55 28.94
C GLU A 288 15.21 -12.79 27.51
N THR A 289 16.47 -12.43 27.22
CA THR A 289 17.00 -12.47 25.83
C THR A 289 17.81 -13.72 25.50
N GLY A 290 18.17 -14.53 26.51
CA GLY A 290 19.11 -15.63 26.38
C GLY A 290 20.53 -15.20 25.96
N VAL A 291 20.87 -13.91 26.09
CA VAL A 291 22.15 -13.33 25.69
C VAL A 291 22.67 -12.44 26.82
N ARG A 292 23.93 -12.64 27.23
CA ARG A 292 24.57 -11.78 28.24
C ARG A 292 24.59 -10.32 27.79
N HIS A 293 23.96 -9.45 28.58
CA HIS A 293 23.74 -8.03 28.24
C HIS A 293 22.99 -7.85 26.90
N GLY A 294 22.03 -8.73 26.62
CA GLY A 294 21.21 -8.66 25.43
C GLY A 294 20.07 -7.66 25.55
N VAL A 295 19.62 -7.17 24.39
CA VAL A 295 18.36 -6.44 24.21
C VAL A 295 17.61 -7.11 23.07
N THR A 296 16.35 -7.48 23.28
CA THR A 296 15.47 -7.99 22.22
C THR A 296 14.40 -6.94 21.92
N ILE A 297 14.30 -6.55 20.65
CA ILE A 297 13.26 -5.67 20.13
C ILE A 297 12.30 -6.56 19.35
N GLU A 298 11.07 -6.70 19.83
CA GLU A 298 10.08 -7.59 19.25
C GLU A 298 8.85 -6.83 18.78
N ASN A 299 8.24 -7.30 17.69
CA ASN A 299 6.92 -6.91 17.20
C ASN A 299 6.15 -8.18 16.75
N LEU A 300 4.92 -8.04 16.22
CA LEU A 300 4.11 -9.21 15.82
C LEU A 300 4.72 -10.08 14.70
N CYS A 301 5.72 -9.56 13.97
CA CYS A 301 6.33 -10.23 12.82
C CYS A 301 7.78 -10.67 13.07
N ARG A 302 8.43 -10.15 14.13
CA ARG A 302 9.87 -10.32 14.31
C ARG A 302 10.37 -10.01 15.72
N ALA A 303 11.31 -10.83 16.20
CA ALA A 303 12.15 -10.59 17.36
C ALA A 303 13.63 -10.35 16.95
N LEU A 304 14.16 -9.16 17.21
CA LEU A 304 15.54 -8.77 16.93
C LEU A 304 16.35 -8.73 18.22
N THR A 305 17.19 -9.74 18.43
CA THR A 305 18.14 -9.73 19.55
C THR A 305 19.48 -9.09 19.16
N ILE A 306 19.93 -8.15 19.99
CA ILE A 306 21.24 -7.50 19.91
C ILE A 306 22.07 -7.79 21.17
N LYS A 307 23.40 -7.80 21.03
CA LYS A 307 24.35 -7.98 22.14
C LYS A 307 25.04 -6.66 22.44
N CYS A 308 25.03 -6.27 23.71
CA CYS A 308 25.78 -5.12 24.21
C CYS A 308 27.04 -5.56 24.96
N SER A 309 27.99 -4.63 25.11
CA SER A 309 29.25 -4.88 25.82
C SER A 309 29.06 -4.95 27.35
N THR A 310 28.10 -4.17 27.87
CA THR A 310 27.83 -4.04 29.31
C THR A 310 26.33 -3.95 29.55
N TYR A 311 25.89 -4.37 30.73
CA TYR A 311 24.47 -4.25 31.12
C TYR A 311 23.97 -2.81 31.10
N ARG A 312 24.80 -1.83 31.51
CA ARG A 312 24.47 -0.40 31.40
C ARG A 312 24.21 0.05 29.96
N GLN A 313 24.97 -0.48 29.00
CA GLN A 313 24.73 -0.20 27.58
C GLN A 313 23.43 -0.85 27.09
N ALA A 314 23.11 -2.06 27.55
CA ALA A 314 21.85 -2.72 27.25
C ALA A 314 20.66 -1.91 27.77
N ARG A 315 20.71 -1.47 29.04
CA ARG A 315 19.70 -0.57 29.63
C ARG A 315 19.58 0.76 28.90
N TRP A 316 20.70 1.36 28.50
CA TRP A 316 20.68 2.60 27.72
C TRP A 316 19.94 2.40 26.39
N TRP A 317 20.30 1.39 25.60
CA TRP A 317 19.58 1.08 24.37
C TRP A 317 18.10 0.83 24.61
N GLY A 318 17.77 -0.05 25.56
CA GLY A 318 16.38 -0.41 25.80
C GLY A 318 15.53 0.77 26.26
N HIS A 319 15.98 1.52 27.28
CA HIS A 319 15.25 2.70 27.76
C HIS A 319 15.17 3.82 26.72
N SER A 320 16.25 4.12 25.98
CA SER A 320 16.21 5.18 24.97
C SER A 320 15.31 4.84 23.78
N ILE A 321 15.23 3.57 23.39
CA ILE A 321 14.28 3.13 22.36
C ILE A 321 12.86 3.23 22.93
N ASP A 322 12.61 2.70 24.13
CA ASP A 322 11.28 2.71 24.76
C ASP A 322 10.75 4.14 24.95
N GLU A 323 11.53 5.04 25.56
CA GLU A 323 11.17 6.45 25.75
C GLU A 323 10.83 7.14 24.42
N PHE A 324 11.62 6.90 23.37
CA PHE A 324 11.38 7.49 22.06
C PHE A 324 10.10 6.95 21.41
N VAL A 325 9.90 5.64 21.48
CA VAL A 325 8.72 4.94 20.95
C VAL A 325 7.45 5.41 21.67
N GLN A 326 7.49 5.53 23.00
CA GLN A 326 6.37 6.03 23.78
C GLN A 326 6.06 7.50 23.46
N ARG A 327 7.05 8.30 23.08
CA ARG A 327 6.83 9.70 22.72
C ARG A 327 6.22 9.89 21.33
N PHE A 328 6.67 9.12 20.34
CA PHE A 328 6.34 9.38 18.93
C PHE A 328 5.51 8.28 18.24
N GLY A 329 5.53 7.05 18.76
CA GLY A 329 4.96 5.86 18.09
C GLY A 329 3.54 5.48 18.51
N GLN A 330 2.89 6.26 19.38
CA GLN A 330 1.63 5.89 20.06
C GLN A 330 0.49 5.42 19.14
N ASP A 331 0.42 5.95 17.92
CA ASP A 331 -0.60 5.56 16.93
C ASP A 331 -0.64 4.06 16.64
N PHE A 332 0.49 3.36 16.79
CA PHE A 332 0.63 1.96 16.41
C PHE A 332 0.86 1.00 17.58
N LEU A 333 1.14 1.51 18.79
CA LEU A 333 1.47 0.67 19.97
C LEU A 333 0.23 0.20 20.71
N ARG A 334 -0.87 0.94 20.61
CA ARG A 334 -2.13 0.63 21.30
C ARG A 334 -3.06 -0.21 20.43
N GLU A 335 -4.04 -0.83 21.08
CA GLU A 335 -5.19 -1.36 20.35
C GLU A 335 -6.03 -0.21 19.78
N ASN A 336 -6.27 -0.25 18.48
CA ASN A 336 -7.14 0.72 17.81
C ASN A 336 -8.54 0.14 17.60
N ARG A 337 -9.50 1.03 17.31
CA ARG A 337 -10.90 0.67 17.03
C ARG A 337 -10.97 -0.48 16.01
N HIS A 338 -11.81 -1.49 16.29
CA HIS A 338 -11.98 -2.70 15.49
C HIS A 338 -10.72 -3.61 15.40
N GLY A 339 -9.74 -3.44 16.30
CA GLY A 339 -8.50 -4.20 16.26
C GLY A 339 -7.60 -3.86 15.06
N SER A 340 -7.84 -2.72 14.39
CA SER A 340 -7.04 -2.30 13.24
C SER A 340 -5.59 -1.97 13.65
N PHE A 341 -4.65 -2.19 12.73
CA PHE A 341 -3.30 -1.66 12.88
C PHE A 341 -3.24 -0.13 12.84
N ALA A 342 -4.26 0.54 12.31
CA ALA A 342 -4.30 1.99 12.13
C ALA A 342 -5.38 2.64 13.00
N PRO A 343 -5.10 3.83 13.59
CA PRO A 343 -6.08 4.60 14.33
C PRO A 343 -7.07 5.31 13.38
N VAL A 344 -8.10 5.92 13.94
CA VAL A 344 -8.97 6.84 13.20
C VAL A 344 -8.20 8.12 12.87
N ARG A 345 -8.23 8.53 11.60
CA ARG A 345 -7.65 9.77 11.08
C ARG A 345 -8.76 10.79 10.90
N GLU A 346 -8.81 11.73 11.83
CA GLU A 346 -9.81 12.80 11.82
C GLU A 346 -9.58 13.76 10.66
N ASN A 347 -10.67 14.35 10.16
CA ASN A 347 -10.65 15.39 9.16
C ASN A 347 -9.80 15.05 7.90
N THR A 348 -9.87 13.79 7.47
CA THR A 348 -9.18 13.31 6.27
C THR A 348 -9.95 13.74 5.02
N LYS A 349 -9.25 14.35 4.05
CA LYS A 349 -9.83 14.60 2.73
C LYS A 349 -9.99 13.28 1.98
N ALA A 350 -11.22 12.99 1.56
CA ALA A 350 -11.56 11.79 0.82
C ALA A 350 -12.57 12.09 -0.30
N GLN A 351 -12.52 11.30 -1.35
CA GLN A 351 -13.48 11.31 -2.46
C GLN A 351 -13.77 9.87 -2.86
N TRP A 352 -15.06 9.55 -3.02
CA TRP A 352 -15.52 8.25 -3.52
C TRP A 352 -15.80 8.35 -5.02
N PHE A 353 -15.74 7.21 -5.68
CA PHE A 353 -16.02 7.04 -7.10
C PHE A 353 -16.99 5.87 -7.27
N VAL A 354 -18.06 6.10 -8.02
CA VAL A 354 -18.91 5.04 -8.54
C VAL A 354 -18.49 4.83 -9.99
N ASN A 355 -18.19 3.58 -10.33
CA ASN A 355 -17.57 3.12 -11.56
C ASN A 355 -16.14 3.65 -11.76
N ALA A 356 -15.47 3.07 -12.75
CA ALA A 356 -14.04 3.25 -12.94
C ALA A 356 -13.65 4.45 -13.79
N ALA A 357 -14.57 5.06 -14.56
CA ALA A 357 -14.23 6.19 -15.43
C ALA A 357 -13.59 7.36 -14.66
N GLY A 358 -14.27 7.86 -13.62
CA GLY A 358 -13.70 8.93 -12.78
C GLY A 358 -12.54 8.46 -11.90
N TYR A 359 -12.53 7.19 -11.49
CA TYR A 359 -11.45 6.62 -10.68
C TYR A 359 -10.14 6.49 -11.47
N PHE A 360 -10.19 5.99 -12.71
CA PHE A 360 -9.01 5.87 -13.58
C PHE A 360 -8.51 7.23 -14.05
N ASP A 361 -9.41 8.17 -14.33
CA ASP A 361 -9.03 9.55 -14.67
C ASP A 361 -8.24 10.20 -13.53
N ALA A 362 -8.74 10.11 -12.29
CA ALA A 362 -8.05 10.62 -11.11
C ALA A 362 -6.71 9.89 -10.83
N ILE A 363 -6.64 8.57 -11.08
CA ILE A 363 -5.37 7.82 -10.97
C ILE A 363 -4.37 8.29 -12.02
N ALA A 364 -4.80 8.58 -13.25
CA ALA A 364 -3.91 9.05 -14.30
C ALA A 364 -3.23 10.36 -13.92
N ASP A 365 -4.00 11.33 -13.42
CA ASP A 365 -3.47 12.62 -12.98
C ASP A 365 -2.56 12.46 -11.75
N ALA A 366 -2.93 11.59 -10.83
CA ALA A 366 -2.12 11.29 -9.65
C ALA A 366 -0.77 10.63 -10.00
N LEU A 367 -0.76 9.70 -10.95
CA LEU A 367 0.45 9.08 -11.47
C LEU A 367 1.33 10.12 -12.18
N GLU A 368 0.73 10.98 -13.00
CA GLU A 368 1.44 12.07 -13.68
C GLU A 368 2.10 13.03 -12.68
N GLY A 369 1.41 13.32 -11.56
CA GLY A 369 1.91 14.19 -10.48
C GLY A 369 2.97 13.59 -9.57
N ALA A 370 3.25 12.27 -9.64
CA ALA A 370 4.17 11.59 -8.73
C ALA A 370 5.61 12.11 -8.83
N LYS A 371 6.31 12.25 -7.69
CA LYS A 371 7.69 12.78 -7.65
C LYS A 371 8.72 11.79 -7.14
N GLU A 372 8.34 10.84 -6.30
CA GLU A 372 9.30 10.00 -5.58
C GLU A 372 8.95 8.52 -5.67
N GLU A 373 7.72 8.15 -5.31
CA GLU A 373 7.29 6.76 -5.16
C GLU A 373 5.88 6.52 -5.68
N ILE A 374 5.72 5.41 -6.41
CA ILE A 374 4.42 4.85 -6.77
C ILE A 374 4.36 3.41 -6.25
N PHE A 375 3.40 3.11 -5.40
CA PHE A 375 3.12 1.75 -4.93
C PHE A 375 1.82 1.24 -5.52
N ILE A 376 1.84 0.03 -6.10
CA ILE A 376 0.65 -0.59 -6.68
C ILE A 376 0.46 -1.99 -6.10
N THR A 377 -0.72 -2.27 -5.56
CA THR A 377 -1.17 -3.64 -5.27
C THR A 377 -2.30 -3.99 -6.22
N ALA A 378 -2.28 -5.21 -6.74
CA ALA A 378 -3.35 -5.69 -7.59
C ALA A 378 -3.53 -7.20 -7.46
N TRP A 379 -4.78 -7.64 -7.55
CA TRP A 379 -5.10 -9.04 -7.81
C TRP A 379 -4.79 -9.36 -9.27
N TRP A 380 -5.12 -8.42 -10.17
CA TRP A 380 -4.74 -8.49 -11.58
C TRP A 380 -4.40 -7.09 -12.10
N LEU A 381 -3.38 -7.00 -12.95
CA LEU A 381 -2.93 -5.74 -13.54
C LEU A 381 -2.61 -5.95 -15.01
N SER A 382 -3.21 -5.12 -15.87
CA SER A 382 -3.05 -5.16 -17.32
C SER A 382 -2.24 -3.93 -17.76
N PRO A 383 -0.97 -4.07 -18.17
CA PRO A 383 -0.11 -2.93 -18.47
C PRO A 383 -0.65 -1.99 -19.55
N GLU A 384 -1.40 -2.51 -20.51
CA GLU A 384 -1.78 -1.78 -21.74
C GLU A 384 -3.17 -1.13 -21.67
N ILE A 385 -3.80 -1.05 -20.49
CA ILE A 385 -5.09 -0.34 -20.34
C ILE A 385 -4.92 1.17 -20.51
N PHE A 386 -5.96 1.81 -21.03
CA PHE A 386 -6.08 3.26 -21.06
C PHE A 386 -6.83 3.76 -19.82
N LEU A 387 -6.21 4.71 -19.10
CA LEU A 387 -6.78 5.31 -17.90
C LEU A 387 -7.80 6.41 -18.24
N LYS A 388 -7.57 7.18 -19.31
CA LYS A 388 -8.49 8.21 -19.81
C LYS A 388 -9.11 7.79 -21.14
N ARG A 389 -10.41 8.06 -21.32
CA ARG A 389 -11.19 7.69 -22.52
C ARG A 389 -12.21 8.76 -22.89
N PRO A 390 -12.57 8.91 -24.19
CA PRO A 390 -12.05 8.18 -25.35
C PRO A 390 -10.56 8.38 -25.60
N VAL A 391 -9.91 7.45 -26.31
CA VAL A 391 -8.46 7.49 -26.57
C VAL A 391 -8.18 8.53 -27.67
N VAL A 392 -7.94 9.77 -27.27
CA VAL A 392 -7.66 10.90 -28.19
C VAL A 392 -6.17 11.26 -28.25
N ASP A 393 -5.43 11.05 -27.16
CA ASP A 393 -4.02 11.47 -27.02
C ASP A 393 -3.03 10.33 -27.33
N GLY A 394 -3.39 9.42 -28.25
CA GLY A 394 -2.60 8.23 -28.55
C GLY A 394 -2.31 7.39 -27.30
N ASN A 395 -1.04 7.05 -27.06
CA ASN A 395 -0.62 6.23 -25.91
C ASN A 395 -0.35 7.03 -24.61
N THR A 396 -0.62 8.34 -24.59
CA THR A 396 -0.28 9.21 -23.46
C THR A 396 -0.87 8.72 -22.14
N TRP A 397 -2.12 8.27 -22.14
CA TRP A 397 -2.82 7.81 -20.94
C TRP A 397 -2.86 6.28 -20.78
N ARG A 398 -1.99 5.56 -21.51
CA ARG A 398 -1.81 4.12 -21.32
C ARG A 398 -0.93 3.85 -20.09
N LEU A 399 -1.35 2.94 -19.23
CA LEU A 399 -0.74 2.74 -17.91
C LEU A 399 0.78 2.48 -17.99
N ASP A 400 1.21 1.55 -18.83
CA ASP A 400 2.64 1.26 -19.07
C ASP A 400 3.44 2.49 -19.52
N HIS A 401 2.90 3.35 -20.40
CA HIS A 401 3.55 4.60 -20.81
C HIS A 401 3.64 5.60 -19.69
N VAL A 402 2.62 5.70 -18.82
CA VAL A 402 2.65 6.57 -17.64
C VAL A 402 3.74 6.11 -16.68
N LEU A 403 3.75 4.82 -16.34
CA LEU A 403 4.75 4.28 -15.43
C LEU A 403 6.16 4.42 -16.01
N LYS A 404 6.35 4.19 -17.32
CA LYS A 404 7.65 4.35 -17.98
C LYS A 404 8.18 5.78 -17.86
N ARG A 405 7.40 6.79 -18.26
CA ARG A 405 7.87 8.19 -18.22
C ARG A 405 8.12 8.68 -16.80
N LYS A 406 7.32 8.26 -15.82
CA LYS A 406 7.57 8.59 -14.41
C LYS A 406 8.82 7.91 -13.88
N ALA A 407 9.07 6.66 -14.29
CA ALA A 407 10.29 5.95 -13.94
C ALA A 407 11.55 6.61 -14.54
N GLU A 408 11.47 7.13 -15.78
CA GLU A 408 12.53 7.91 -16.44
C GLU A 408 12.81 9.24 -15.72
N GLN A 409 11.78 9.87 -15.13
CA GLN A 409 11.91 11.05 -14.27
C GLN A 409 12.47 10.75 -12.87
N GLY A 410 12.83 9.49 -12.58
CA GLY A 410 13.46 9.09 -11.33
C GLY A 410 12.53 8.54 -10.25
N VAL A 411 11.21 8.49 -10.50
CA VAL A 411 10.22 7.92 -9.58
C VAL A 411 10.45 6.42 -9.41
N LYS A 412 10.45 5.92 -8.16
CA LYS A 412 10.53 4.48 -7.86
C LYS A 412 9.14 3.88 -7.88
N ILE A 413 8.96 2.87 -8.72
CA ILE A 413 7.67 2.21 -8.91
C ILE A 413 7.76 0.79 -8.37
N CYS A 414 6.99 0.49 -7.34
CA CYS A 414 6.97 -0.82 -6.68
C CYS A 414 5.59 -1.46 -6.85
N VAL A 415 5.54 -2.65 -7.45
CA VAL A 415 4.28 -3.37 -7.71
C VAL A 415 4.28 -4.70 -6.97
N LEU A 416 3.23 -4.94 -6.18
CA LEU A 416 2.90 -6.23 -5.59
C LEU A 416 1.72 -6.84 -6.36
N LEU A 417 1.98 -7.96 -7.03
CA LEU A 417 0.99 -8.65 -7.85
C LEU A 417 0.67 -10.02 -7.24
N TYR A 418 -0.59 -10.41 -7.26
CA TYR A 418 -0.95 -11.78 -6.95
C TYR A 418 -0.30 -12.74 -7.97
N LYS A 419 0.30 -13.82 -7.46
CA LYS A 419 0.77 -14.94 -8.27
C LYS A 419 -0.30 -16.04 -8.23
N GLU A 420 -1.02 -16.14 -9.31
CA GLU A 420 -2.04 -17.12 -9.59
C GLU A 420 -1.47 -18.54 -9.74
N VAL A 421 -2.37 -19.52 -9.59
CA VAL A 421 -2.13 -20.88 -10.07
C VAL A 421 -2.45 -20.88 -11.56
N GLU A 422 -1.42 -20.89 -12.40
CA GLU A 422 -1.51 -20.65 -13.86
C GLU A 422 -2.48 -21.61 -14.59
N VAL A 423 -2.70 -22.82 -14.06
CA VAL A 423 -3.64 -23.81 -14.62
C VAL A 423 -5.10 -23.46 -14.31
N ILE A 424 -5.37 -22.67 -13.26
CA ILE A 424 -6.72 -22.37 -12.77
C ILE A 424 -7.18 -20.98 -13.21
N LEU A 425 -6.27 -20.02 -13.30
CA LEU A 425 -6.61 -18.62 -13.56
C LEU A 425 -5.78 -18.05 -14.72
N GLY A 426 -6.45 -17.43 -15.69
CA GLY A 426 -5.85 -16.85 -16.89
C GLY A 426 -5.22 -15.45 -16.73
N LEU A 427 -4.87 -15.00 -15.52
CA LEU A 427 -4.42 -13.61 -15.26
C LEU A 427 -3.08 -13.26 -15.91
N ASN A 428 -2.20 -14.26 -16.07
CA ASN A 428 -0.86 -14.16 -16.62
C ASN A 428 0.00 -13.09 -15.92
N SER A 429 0.12 -13.17 -14.60
CA SER A 429 0.90 -12.21 -13.80
C SER A 429 2.39 -12.20 -14.18
N GLU A 430 2.92 -13.31 -14.73
CA GLU A 430 4.28 -13.37 -15.25
C GLU A 430 4.48 -12.50 -16.49
N TYR A 431 3.50 -12.45 -17.41
CA TYR A 431 3.52 -11.49 -18.53
C TYR A 431 3.56 -10.05 -17.99
N THR A 432 2.64 -9.68 -17.10
CA THR A 432 2.60 -8.34 -16.49
C THR A 432 3.93 -7.96 -15.84
N LYS A 433 4.53 -8.88 -15.08
CA LYS A 433 5.84 -8.68 -14.46
C LYS A 433 6.92 -8.42 -15.52
N LYS A 434 7.02 -9.26 -16.54
CA LYS A 434 8.03 -9.12 -17.60
C LYS A 434 7.86 -7.81 -18.36
N THR A 435 6.63 -7.46 -18.73
CA THR A 435 6.32 -6.20 -19.42
C THR A 435 6.76 -5.00 -18.59
N LEU A 436 6.28 -4.88 -17.34
CA LEU A 436 6.57 -3.72 -16.51
C LEU A 436 8.04 -3.59 -16.13
N THR A 437 8.69 -4.70 -15.75
CA THR A 437 10.13 -4.67 -15.42
C THR A 437 11.02 -4.41 -16.64
N GLY A 438 10.54 -4.73 -17.85
CA GLY A 438 11.21 -4.42 -19.11
C GLY A 438 11.16 -2.94 -19.51
N LEU A 439 10.27 -2.14 -18.90
CA LEU A 439 10.12 -0.72 -19.25
C LEU A 439 11.28 0.15 -18.73
N HIS A 440 11.66 -0.01 -17.46
CA HIS A 440 12.70 0.81 -16.82
C HIS A 440 13.23 0.18 -15.52
N SER A 441 14.49 0.44 -15.17
CA SER A 441 15.15 -0.10 -13.96
C SER A 441 14.55 0.39 -12.63
N ASN A 442 13.83 1.51 -12.64
CA ASN A 442 13.11 2.02 -11.47
C ASN A 442 11.75 1.32 -11.23
N ILE A 443 11.32 0.43 -12.13
CA ILE A 443 10.08 -0.34 -12.00
C ILE A 443 10.41 -1.75 -11.48
N MET A 444 9.88 -2.07 -10.30
CA MET A 444 10.14 -3.33 -9.61
C MET A 444 8.83 -4.04 -9.31
N VAL A 445 8.71 -5.30 -9.76
CA VAL A 445 7.48 -6.08 -9.61
C VAL A 445 7.77 -7.38 -8.86
N ILE A 446 7.07 -7.62 -7.77
CA ILE A 446 7.13 -8.85 -6.98
C ILE A 446 5.78 -9.57 -7.06
N ARG A 447 5.80 -10.86 -7.41
CA ARG A 447 4.60 -11.72 -7.43
C ARG A 447 4.56 -12.64 -6.20
N HIS A 448 3.42 -12.83 -5.55
CA HIS A 448 3.27 -13.69 -4.37
C HIS A 448 1.83 -14.21 -4.25
N PRO A 449 1.56 -15.42 -3.72
CA PRO A 449 2.48 -16.42 -3.15
C PRO A 449 3.20 -17.29 -4.18
N ASP A 450 4.32 -17.91 -3.78
CA ASP A 450 4.86 -19.03 -4.56
C ASP A 450 4.10 -20.31 -4.20
N HIS A 451 3.62 -21.02 -5.22
CA HIS A 451 2.97 -22.32 -5.06
C HIS A 451 4.02 -23.42 -5.21
N VAL A 452 4.02 -24.37 -4.28
CA VAL A 452 4.77 -25.63 -4.38
C VAL A 452 3.77 -26.77 -4.59
N PRO A 453 4.10 -27.82 -5.37
CA PRO A 453 3.15 -28.85 -5.81
C PRO A 453 2.38 -29.55 -4.68
N SER A 454 2.93 -29.62 -3.46
CA SER A 454 2.33 -30.29 -2.31
C SER A 454 1.51 -29.39 -1.37
N THR A 455 1.59 -28.07 -1.49
CA THR A 455 0.88 -27.11 -0.62
C THR A 455 0.45 -25.87 -1.38
N SER A 456 -0.39 -26.04 -2.40
CA SER A 456 -0.98 -24.90 -3.12
C SER A 456 -1.83 -24.06 -2.16
N LEU A 457 -1.48 -22.79 -2.01
CA LEU A 457 -2.28 -21.84 -1.23
C LEU A 457 -3.52 -21.47 -2.04
N LEU A 458 -4.70 -21.77 -1.49
CA LEU A 458 -5.99 -21.45 -2.12
C LEU A 458 -6.34 -19.95 -2.04
N TRP A 459 -5.65 -19.19 -1.18
CA TRP A 459 -5.90 -17.78 -0.93
C TRP A 459 -5.14 -16.87 -1.90
N ALA A 460 -5.67 -15.66 -2.10
CA ALA A 460 -5.07 -14.63 -2.95
C ALA A 460 -4.75 -13.34 -2.20
N HIS A 461 -3.84 -12.54 -2.75
CA HIS A 461 -3.77 -11.12 -2.43
C HIS A 461 -4.83 -10.43 -3.28
N HIS A 462 -5.82 -9.82 -2.63
CA HIS A 462 -7.01 -9.33 -3.31
C HIS A 462 -7.17 -7.80 -3.22
N GLU A 463 -6.32 -7.13 -2.45
CA GLU A 463 -6.37 -5.68 -2.27
C GLU A 463 -5.90 -4.93 -3.52
N LYS A 464 -6.70 -3.95 -3.94
CA LYS A 464 -6.37 -3.04 -5.05
C LYS A 464 -6.04 -1.68 -4.47
N SER A 465 -4.82 -1.21 -4.70
CA SER A 465 -4.41 0.11 -4.24
C SER A 465 -3.35 0.74 -5.14
N VAL A 466 -3.39 2.07 -5.24
CA VAL A 466 -2.36 2.89 -5.86
C VAL A 466 -2.00 3.99 -4.88
N VAL A 467 -0.75 4.05 -4.45
CA VAL A 467 -0.26 5.05 -3.49
C VAL A 467 0.81 5.91 -4.15
N ILE A 468 0.65 7.23 -4.08
CA ILE A 468 1.56 8.23 -4.64
C ILE A 468 2.26 8.96 -3.50
N ASP A 469 3.60 8.92 -3.52
CA ASP A 469 4.50 9.63 -2.59
C ASP A 469 4.16 9.45 -1.10
N GLN A 470 3.52 8.31 -0.76
CA GLN A 470 2.95 7.99 0.55
C GLN A 470 2.00 9.06 1.11
N SER A 471 1.38 9.89 0.26
CA SER A 471 0.57 11.04 0.68
C SER A 471 -0.83 11.07 0.05
N LEU A 472 -1.01 10.34 -1.05
CA LEU A 472 -2.28 10.12 -1.73
C LEU A 472 -2.45 8.62 -1.98
N ALA A 473 -3.62 8.06 -1.68
CA ALA A 473 -3.86 6.64 -1.86
C ALA A 473 -5.27 6.36 -2.38
N PHE A 474 -5.32 5.58 -3.45
CA PHE A 474 -6.54 5.01 -4.04
C PHE A 474 -6.72 3.58 -3.53
N LEU A 475 -7.96 3.20 -3.20
CA LEU A 475 -8.33 1.87 -2.73
C LEU A 475 -9.78 1.57 -3.12
N GLY A 476 -10.14 0.31 -3.36
CA GLY A 476 -11.50 -0.07 -3.72
C GLY A 476 -11.63 -1.49 -4.27
N GLY A 477 -12.72 -1.75 -4.99
CA GLY A 477 -12.93 -3.01 -5.72
C GLY A 477 -12.25 -3.05 -7.11
N ILE A 478 -11.81 -1.90 -7.61
CA ILE A 478 -11.38 -1.72 -8.99
C ILE A 478 -9.89 -2.02 -9.16
N ASP A 479 -9.56 -3.12 -9.85
CA ASP A 479 -8.20 -3.42 -10.34
C ASP A 479 -7.85 -2.54 -11.56
N LEU A 480 -6.56 -2.21 -11.75
CA LEU A 480 -6.04 -1.61 -12.99
C LEU A 480 -5.90 -2.69 -14.07
N ALA A 481 -7.02 -3.24 -14.52
CA ALA A 481 -7.07 -4.39 -15.42
C ALA A 481 -8.19 -4.30 -16.46
N TYR A 482 -8.13 -5.18 -17.46
CA TYR A 482 -9.12 -5.25 -18.53
C TYR A 482 -10.55 -5.41 -18.01
N GLY A 483 -11.51 -4.77 -18.68
CA GLY A 483 -12.94 -4.88 -18.41
C GLY A 483 -13.47 -4.05 -17.24
N ARG A 484 -12.59 -3.37 -16.49
CA ARG A 484 -12.98 -2.60 -15.28
C ARG A 484 -13.46 -1.20 -15.61
N TRP A 485 -12.91 -0.59 -16.66
CA TRP A 485 -13.33 0.75 -17.05
C TRP A 485 -14.80 0.73 -17.49
N ASP A 486 -15.61 1.57 -16.87
CA ASP A 486 -17.00 1.81 -17.23
C ASP A 486 -17.43 3.17 -16.67
N ASP A 487 -18.46 3.75 -17.24
CA ASP A 487 -19.13 4.95 -16.71
C ASP A 487 -20.56 4.61 -16.28
N SER A 488 -21.34 5.60 -15.89
CA SER A 488 -22.73 5.39 -15.45
C SER A 488 -23.68 4.96 -16.57
N GLN A 489 -23.27 5.01 -17.84
CA GLN A 489 -24.12 4.57 -18.94
C GLN A 489 -24.12 3.05 -19.11
N HIS A 490 -23.11 2.35 -18.58
CA HIS A 490 -23.02 0.89 -18.63
C HIS A 490 -23.28 0.31 -20.02
N ARG A 491 -22.61 0.87 -21.03
CA ARG A 491 -22.85 0.53 -22.45
C ARG A 491 -22.57 -0.94 -22.71
N LEU A 492 -23.48 -1.57 -23.47
CA LEU A 492 -23.38 -2.97 -23.91
C LEU A 492 -22.59 -3.13 -25.20
N THR A 493 -22.51 -2.09 -26.03
CA THR A 493 -21.89 -2.13 -27.36
C THR A 493 -20.81 -1.06 -27.50
N ASP A 494 -19.79 -1.38 -28.31
CA ASP A 494 -18.68 -0.48 -28.62
C ASP A 494 -18.07 -0.86 -29.99
N VAL A 495 -18.90 -0.70 -31.02
CA VAL A 495 -18.52 -1.01 -32.42
C VAL A 495 -17.68 0.10 -33.05
N GLY A 496 -17.75 1.31 -32.49
CA GLY A 496 -17.26 2.55 -33.12
C GLY A 496 -18.13 2.94 -34.32
N SER A 497 -18.18 4.21 -34.68
CA SER A 497 -18.91 4.65 -35.88
C SER A 497 -18.20 5.81 -36.55
N VAL A 498 -18.10 5.84 -37.88
CA VAL A 498 -17.71 7.04 -38.64
C VAL A 498 -18.96 7.55 -39.33
N ARG A 499 -19.47 8.70 -38.91
CA ARG A 499 -20.59 9.39 -39.55
C ARG A 499 -20.06 10.53 -40.42
N ARG A 500 -20.59 10.66 -41.64
CA ARG A 500 -20.47 11.92 -42.39
C ARG A 500 -21.33 12.97 -41.69
N SER A 501 -20.81 14.18 -41.52
CA SER A 501 -21.62 15.31 -41.02
C SER A 501 -22.91 15.41 -41.85
N PRO A 502 -24.10 15.53 -41.22
CA PRO A 502 -25.31 15.78 -41.97
C PRO A 502 -25.14 17.14 -42.66
N GLN A 503 -25.10 17.14 -44.01
CA GLN A 503 -25.23 18.37 -44.76
C GLN A 503 -26.55 19.02 -44.34
N ALA A 504 -26.51 20.32 -44.02
CA ALA A 504 -27.72 21.09 -43.91
C ALA A 504 -28.41 21.05 -45.28
N SER A 505 -29.54 20.34 -45.35
CA SER A 505 -30.47 20.50 -46.47
C SER A 505 -30.82 22.00 -46.55
N PRO A 506 -30.78 22.63 -47.72
CA PRO A 506 -31.20 24.03 -47.83
C PRO A 506 -32.66 24.11 -47.36
N ALA A 507 -32.88 24.93 -46.34
CA ALA A 507 -34.20 25.23 -45.84
C ALA A 507 -35.02 25.81 -46.99
N VAL A 508 -36.06 25.08 -47.41
CA VAL A 508 -37.14 25.67 -48.20
C VAL A 508 -37.99 26.46 -47.20
N SER A 509 -37.96 27.78 -47.33
CA SER A 509 -38.78 28.71 -46.56
C SER A 509 -40.27 28.42 -46.75
N PRO A 510 -41.11 28.54 -45.71
CA PRO A 510 -42.55 28.45 -45.87
C PRO A 510 -43.10 29.83 -46.25
N GLU A 511 -43.60 29.97 -47.48
CA GLU A 511 -44.53 31.06 -47.82
C GLU A 511 -45.88 30.50 -48.28
N LEU A 512 -46.90 31.25 -47.91
CA LEU A 512 -48.31 30.90 -47.85
C LEU A 512 -48.93 30.62 -49.22
N THR A 513 -49.81 29.61 -49.29
CA THR A 513 -51.15 29.79 -49.88
C THR A 513 -52.13 28.75 -49.37
N ARG A 514 -53.29 29.23 -48.90
CA ARG A 514 -54.47 28.43 -48.55
C ARG A 514 -55.08 27.89 -49.85
N GLU A 515 -55.56 26.64 -49.82
CA GLU A 515 -56.93 26.31 -50.19
C GLU A 515 -57.31 24.88 -49.76
N SER A 516 -58.57 24.76 -49.38
CA SER A 516 -59.26 23.60 -48.82
C SER A 516 -59.65 22.56 -49.88
N VAL A 517 -59.74 21.28 -49.49
CA VAL A 517 -60.91 20.36 -49.64
C VAL A 517 -60.47 18.88 -49.51
N GLY A 518 -61.07 18.18 -48.52
CA GLY A 518 -61.78 16.90 -48.67
C GLY A 518 -61.12 15.57 -49.09
N VAL A 519 -61.18 14.61 -48.14
CA VAL A 519 -61.69 13.21 -48.28
C VAL A 519 -60.75 12.04 -48.68
N SER A 520 -60.96 10.96 -47.90
CA SER A 520 -60.78 9.49 -48.08
C SER A 520 -59.41 8.79 -47.95
N GLU A 521 -59.33 8.00 -46.87
CA GLU A 521 -59.03 6.55 -46.78
C GLU A 521 -58.40 5.83 -47.99
N GLU A 522 -57.32 5.06 -47.76
CA GLU A 522 -57.38 3.59 -47.70
C GLU A 522 -56.02 2.95 -47.37
N ASP A 523 -56.13 1.89 -46.56
CA ASP A 523 -55.11 0.88 -46.27
C ASP A 523 -54.60 0.15 -47.52
N LYS A 524 -53.34 -0.29 -47.49
CA LYS A 524 -52.94 -1.62 -47.99
C LYS A 524 -51.57 -2.05 -47.48
N ALA A 525 -51.59 -3.00 -46.56
CA ALA A 525 -50.51 -3.93 -46.31
C ALA A 525 -50.36 -4.89 -47.50
N LEU A 526 -49.13 -5.29 -47.84
CA LEU A 526 -48.85 -6.57 -48.49
C LEU A 526 -47.40 -7.00 -48.25
N LYS A 527 -47.27 -8.25 -47.77
CA LYS A 527 -46.05 -9.04 -47.60
C LYS A 527 -45.36 -9.29 -48.94
N PHE A 528 -44.05 -9.53 -48.91
CA PHE A 528 -43.40 -10.35 -49.93
C PHE A 528 -42.44 -11.36 -49.30
N SER A 529 -42.61 -12.61 -49.71
CA SER A 529 -41.86 -13.80 -49.32
C SER A 529 -40.69 -14.07 -50.26
N SER A 530 -39.78 -14.90 -49.74
CA SER A 530 -38.62 -15.54 -50.37
C SER A 530 -38.78 -16.05 -51.80
N VAL A 531 -37.69 -16.00 -52.56
CA VAL A 531 -37.35 -16.97 -53.61
C VAL A 531 -35.87 -17.36 -53.46
N MET A 532 -35.62 -18.66 -53.50
CA MET A 532 -34.31 -19.30 -53.62
C MET A 532 -34.01 -19.54 -55.10
N GLU A 533 -32.74 -19.51 -55.49
CA GLU A 533 -32.23 -20.20 -56.68
C GLU A 533 -31.09 -21.13 -56.27
N GLU A 534 -31.23 -22.39 -56.68
CA GLU A 534 -30.23 -23.46 -56.64
C GLU A 534 -29.19 -23.27 -57.76
N GLU A 535 -27.98 -23.79 -57.55
CA GLU A 535 -27.24 -24.43 -58.64
C GLU A 535 -26.56 -25.72 -58.15
N VAL A 536 -26.52 -26.67 -59.07
CA VAL A 536 -26.38 -28.12 -58.93
C VAL A 536 -25.00 -28.60 -59.42
N LEU A 537 -24.70 -29.88 -59.15
CA LEU A 537 -23.71 -30.81 -59.77
C LEU A 537 -22.46 -31.03 -58.90
N GLY A 538 -22.05 -32.24 -58.54
CA GLY A 538 -22.46 -33.63 -58.81
C GLY A 538 -21.60 -34.52 -57.88
N GLY A 539 -22.13 -35.60 -57.29
CA GLY A 539 -22.06 -36.98 -57.80
C GLY A 539 -20.60 -37.49 -57.77
N GLU A 540 -20.18 -38.61 -57.18
CA GLU A 540 -20.74 -39.93 -56.80
C GLU A 540 -19.51 -40.68 -56.19
N ALA A 541 -19.53 -41.79 -55.46
CA ALA A 541 -20.55 -42.73 -55.01
C ALA A 541 -19.91 -43.72 -54.00
N ALA A 542 -20.81 -44.38 -53.26
CA ALA A 542 -20.81 -45.80 -52.81
C ALA A 542 -19.73 -46.25 -51.81
N GLY A 543 -20.02 -47.07 -50.80
CA GLY A 543 -21.15 -47.93 -50.38
C GLY A 543 -20.58 -48.80 -49.23
N GLU A 544 -21.25 -49.39 -48.25
CA GLU A 544 -22.50 -50.16 -48.11
C GLU A 544 -22.78 -50.24 -46.58
N THR A 545 -24.00 -50.01 -46.03
CA THR A 545 -25.06 -51.00 -45.66
C THR A 545 -24.54 -52.31 -45.02
N CYS A 546 -25.10 -52.95 -43.98
CA CYS A 546 -26.44 -53.06 -43.37
C CYS A 546 -26.26 -53.81 -42.01
N SER A 547 -26.92 -53.42 -40.90
CA SER A 547 -28.10 -54.07 -40.27
C SER A 547 -27.90 -55.40 -39.48
N VAL A 548 -28.38 -55.39 -38.21
CA VAL A 548 -29.23 -56.41 -37.53
C VAL A 548 -28.60 -57.46 -36.56
N GLU A 549 -29.22 -57.53 -35.34
CA GLU A 549 -29.39 -58.65 -34.37
C GLU A 549 -28.18 -59.28 -33.63
N GLU A 550 -28.25 -59.94 -32.47
CA GLU A 550 -29.12 -60.06 -31.27
C GLU A 550 -28.34 -61.02 -30.31
N ARG A 551 -28.50 -60.87 -28.98
CA ARG A 551 -28.39 -61.93 -27.91
C ARG A 551 -27.02 -62.62 -27.67
N ALA A 552 -26.68 -63.22 -26.53
CA ALA A 552 -27.13 -63.29 -25.12
C ALA A 552 -26.08 -64.15 -24.36
N GLU A 553 -26.35 -64.44 -23.08
CA GLU A 553 -25.67 -65.33 -22.10
C GLU A 553 -24.71 -64.63 -21.11
N THR A 554 -25.05 -64.32 -19.84
CA THR A 554 -25.52 -65.08 -18.65
C THR A 554 -24.44 -65.82 -17.85
N SER A 555 -24.17 -65.36 -16.62
CA SER A 555 -24.12 -66.14 -15.35
C SER A 555 -23.78 -65.18 -14.19
N SER A 556 -24.73 -64.73 -13.36
CA SER A 556 -25.17 -65.32 -12.09
C SER A 556 -24.06 -65.52 -11.03
N ASN A 557 -24.07 -64.75 -9.93
CA ASN A 557 -24.56 -65.24 -8.63
C ASN A 557 -24.20 -64.37 -7.40
N LEU A 558 -25.25 -64.17 -6.61
CA LEU A 558 -25.35 -64.26 -5.14
C LEU A 558 -24.91 -63.13 -4.20
N THR A 559 -25.78 -62.97 -3.22
CA THR A 559 -26.03 -61.90 -2.27
C THR A 559 -25.57 -62.29 -0.86
N LEU A 560 -25.06 -61.31 -0.09
CA LEU A 560 -25.20 -61.12 1.38
C LEU A 560 -24.54 -62.17 2.33
N PRO A 561 -24.46 -61.99 3.68
CA PRO A 561 -24.86 -60.87 4.59
C PRO A 561 -23.90 -60.59 5.81
N VAL A 562 -24.25 -59.60 6.67
CA VAL A 562 -24.21 -59.61 8.19
C VAL A 562 -22.84 -59.71 8.91
N SER A 563 -22.52 -59.21 10.10
CA SER A 563 -22.98 -58.21 11.08
C SER A 563 -21.92 -58.13 12.21
N ARG A 564 -21.86 -56.99 12.93
CA ARG A 564 -21.50 -56.75 14.35
C ARG A 564 -20.65 -57.75 15.17
N SER A 565 -19.69 -57.22 15.95
CA SER A 565 -19.64 -57.18 17.44
C SER A 565 -18.18 -57.03 17.97
N TYR A 566 -17.89 -56.07 18.88
CA TYR A 566 -17.42 -56.22 20.30
C TYR A 566 -16.09 -57.00 20.50
N VAL A 567 -15.12 -56.72 21.39
CA VAL A 567 -14.98 -55.98 22.68
C VAL A 567 -13.48 -55.90 23.06
N ALA A 568 -13.12 -54.88 23.88
CA ALA A 568 -12.13 -54.73 24.99
C ALA A 568 -10.92 -55.71 25.15
N ALA A 569 -9.88 -55.52 25.96
CA ALA A 569 -9.20 -54.49 26.77
C ALA A 569 -8.07 -55.26 27.52
N ALA A 570 -7.06 -54.57 28.05
CA ALA A 570 -6.35 -55.01 29.26
C ALA A 570 -5.60 -53.83 29.92
N GLU A 571 -5.75 -53.76 31.24
CA GLU A 571 -5.25 -52.77 32.20
C GLU A 571 -3.82 -53.10 32.69
N ASP A 572 -3.13 -52.15 33.34
CA ASP A 572 -2.87 -52.29 34.79
C ASP A 572 -2.40 -50.98 35.51
N LYS A 573 -2.56 -50.97 36.84
CA LYS A 573 -2.74 -49.84 37.79
C LYS A 573 -1.50 -49.38 38.60
N SER A 574 -1.61 -48.18 39.25
CA SER A 574 -1.43 -47.90 40.71
C SER A 574 -1.33 -46.36 41.00
N SER A 575 -2.31 -45.72 41.66
CA SER A 575 -2.42 -45.27 43.09
C SER A 575 -1.50 -44.07 43.48
N SER A 576 -1.84 -43.03 44.29
CA SER A 576 -2.83 -42.80 45.36
C SER A 576 -2.89 -41.30 45.80
N GLU A 577 -4.06 -40.84 46.30
CA GLU A 577 -4.38 -39.88 47.41
C GLU A 577 -3.72 -38.46 47.51
N GLY A 578 -4.34 -37.36 47.98
CA GLY A 578 -5.65 -37.08 48.57
C GLY A 578 -5.82 -35.57 48.99
N THR A 579 -7.07 -35.09 48.92
CA THR A 579 -7.86 -34.30 49.91
C THR A 579 -7.52 -32.85 50.36
N GLU A 580 -8.50 -31.96 50.08
CA GLU A 580 -9.06 -30.76 50.81
C GLU A 580 -8.22 -29.53 51.21
N PHE A 581 -8.80 -28.31 51.04
CA PHE A 581 -9.35 -27.48 52.14
C PHE A 581 -10.05 -26.15 51.69
N LYS A 582 -11.31 -26.03 52.12
CA LYS A 582 -12.07 -24.89 52.73
C LYS A 582 -12.38 -23.56 52.02
N HIS A 583 -13.69 -23.35 51.91
CA HIS A 583 -14.48 -22.11 51.99
C HIS A 583 -14.15 -21.21 53.19
N CYS A 584 -14.28 -19.89 52.98
CA CYS A 584 -14.76 -18.94 54.00
C CYS A 584 -15.62 -17.84 53.34
N ASN A 585 -16.87 -17.73 53.81
CA ASN A 585 -17.80 -16.63 53.54
C ASN A 585 -17.42 -15.39 54.38
N SER A 586 -17.61 -14.19 53.84
CA SER A 586 -18.15 -13.09 54.64
C SER A 586 -18.98 -12.13 53.77
N ARG A 587 -20.21 -11.89 54.23
CA ARG A 587 -21.12 -10.83 53.78
C ARG A 587 -20.68 -9.52 54.41
N SER A 588 -20.78 -8.42 53.67
CA SER A 588 -21.30 -7.15 54.20
C SER A 588 -21.78 -6.26 53.06
N SER A 589 -22.69 -5.35 53.41
CA SER A 589 -23.74 -4.79 52.58
C SER A 589 -23.69 -3.25 52.59
N VAL A 590 -24.27 -2.65 51.55
CA VAL A 590 -24.79 -1.26 51.46
C VAL A 590 -23.79 -0.10 51.49
N SER A 591 -23.78 0.69 50.40
CA SER A 591 -23.92 2.16 50.45
C SER A 591 -23.93 2.76 49.05
N SER A 592 -25.12 3.13 48.61
CA SER A 592 -25.40 4.06 47.52
C SER A 592 -24.82 5.45 47.83
N ARG A 593 -24.00 6.00 46.92
CA ARG A 593 -23.78 7.45 46.82
C ARG A 593 -23.68 7.88 45.36
N SER A 594 -24.65 8.71 45.00
CA SER A 594 -24.78 9.56 43.82
C SER A 594 -23.72 10.66 43.78
N LEU A 595 -23.10 10.92 42.64
CA LEU A 595 -22.59 12.23 42.17
C LEU A 595 -22.36 12.10 40.65
N LEU A 596 -22.54 13.05 39.74
CA LEU A 596 -23.21 14.35 39.63
C LEU A 596 -23.22 14.61 38.11
N VAL A 597 -24.38 14.98 37.55
CA VAL A 597 -24.52 15.42 36.15
C VAL A 597 -24.45 16.95 36.14
N PRO A 598 -23.63 17.58 35.28
CA PRO A 598 -23.80 18.99 34.95
C PRO A 598 -24.64 19.13 33.67
N GLU A 599 -25.88 19.58 33.83
CA GLU A 599 -26.71 20.16 32.77
C GLU A 599 -26.37 21.65 32.54
N TRP A 600 -26.89 22.18 31.42
CA TRP A 600 -27.06 23.59 31.00
C TRP A 600 -25.96 24.15 30.08
N TYR A 601 -26.20 24.69 28.86
CA TYR A 601 -27.35 25.40 28.30
C TYR A 601 -27.69 24.96 26.85
N SER A 602 -29.00 24.82 26.61
CA SER A 602 -29.62 24.86 25.29
C SER A 602 -29.80 26.30 24.82
N LYS A 603 -29.45 26.61 23.57
CA LYS A 603 -30.04 27.72 22.82
C LYS A 603 -30.72 27.15 21.58
N SER A 604 -32.05 27.14 21.65
CA SER A 604 -32.94 26.87 20.53
C SER A 604 -32.84 27.98 19.49
N LEU A 605 -32.56 27.61 18.24
CA LEU A 605 -32.98 28.40 17.08
C LEU A 605 -33.99 27.57 16.31
N PHE A 606 -35.26 27.97 16.46
CA PHE A 606 -36.36 27.57 15.59
C PHE A 606 -36.03 28.01 14.16
N LEU A 607 -36.05 27.08 13.21
CA LEU A 607 -36.26 27.39 11.80
C LEU A 607 -37.53 26.69 11.35
N ARG A 608 -38.52 27.52 11.01
CA ARG A 608 -39.81 27.14 10.46
C ARG A 608 -39.60 26.38 9.15
N SER A 609 -40.30 25.25 9.05
CA SER A 609 -40.61 24.58 7.80
C SER A 609 -41.59 25.43 7.01
N THR A 610 -41.21 25.84 5.82
CA THR A 610 -42.10 26.20 4.69
C THR A 610 -41.20 26.36 3.48
N ASP A 611 -41.22 25.40 2.56
CA ASP A 611 -41.66 25.66 1.18
C ASP A 611 -41.46 24.45 0.27
N SER A 612 -42.46 24.31 -0.58
CA SER A 612 -42.74 23.27 -1.56
C SER A 612 -41.69 23.25 -2.69
N TYR A 613 -41.08 22.09 -2.93
CA TYR A 613 -40.30 21.86 -4.15
C TYR A 613 -41.25 21.59 -5.32
N SER A 614 -41.39 22.59 -6.19
CA SER A 614 -41.84 22.39 -7.57
C SER A 614 -40.63 22.04 -8.45
N MET A 615 -40.80 21.02 -9.28
CA MET A 615 -39.85 20.56 -10.28
C MET A 615 -39.70 21.61 -11.39
N GLY A 616 -38.61 22.40 -11.33
CA GLY A 616 -38.20 23.30 -12.40
C GLY A 616 -37.03 22.70 -13.19
N LEU A 617 -37.27 22.38 -14.46
CA LEU A 617 -36.25 22.12 -15.47
C LEU A 617 -35.36 23.36 -15.61
N HIS A 618 -34.06 23.24 -15.32
CA HIS A 618 -33.08 24.27 -15.66
C HIS A 618 -31.95 23.71 -16.51
N HIS A 619 -31.83 24.35 -17.68
CA HIS A 619 -30.75 24.23 -18.65
C HIS A 619 -29.35 24.27 -18.01
N PHE A 620 -28.49 23.39 -18.50
CA PHE A 620 -27.06 23.42 -18.23
C PHE A 620 -26.43 24.67 -18.85
N HIS A 621 -25.84 25.50 -17.98
CA HIS A 621 -24.85 26.50 -18.39
C HIS A 621 -23.52 25.78 -18.66
N LEU A 622 -23.08 25.82 -19.92
CA LEU A 622 -21.71 25.51 -20.32
C LEU A 622 -20.80 26.67 -19.89
N LEU A 623 -19.73 26.37 -19.16
CA LEU A 623 -18.61 27.29 -18.97
C LEU A 623 -17.53 27.00 -20.03
N PRO A 624 -17.00 28.03 -20.73
CA PRO A 624 -15.97 27.85 -21.74
C PRO A 624 -14.58 27.89 -21.08
N HIS A 625 -13.73 26.94 -21.44
CA HIS A 625 -12.28 27.12 -21.33
C HIS A 625 -11.66 26.89 -22.70
N ASP A 626 -11.22 28.00 -23.28
CA ASP A 626 -10.47 28.09 -24.51
C ASP A 626 -9.11 27.39 -24.38
N THR A 627 -8.94 26.32 -25.16
CA THR A 627 -7.62 25.90 -25.65
C THR A 627 -7.71 25.75 -27.16
N SER A 628 -7.81 26.88 -27.87
CA SER A 628 -7.69 26.91 -29.32
C SER A 628 -6.60 27.88 -29.76
N SER A 629 -5.41 27.34 -30.01
CA SER A 629 -4.49 27.95 -30.99
C SER A 629 -3.58 26.86 -31.55
N LEU A 630 -4.12 26.06 -32.49
CA LEU A 630 -3.42 25.33 -33.56
C LEU A 630 -4.45 24.47 -34.32
N ARG A 631 -5.41 25.12 -34.98
CA ARG A 631 -6.18 24.52 -36.09
C ARG A 631 -6.33 25.56 -37.18
N SER A 632 -5.29 25.69 -37.99
CA SER A 632 -5.39 26.33 -39.29
C SER A 632 -5.56 25.23 -40.35
N HIS A 633 -6.71 25.27 -41.03
CA HIS A 633 -7.04 24.59 -42.28
C HIS A 633 -7.04 23.05 -42.32
N ILE A 634 -8.24 22.47 -42.15
CA ILE A 634 -8.60 21.18 -42.74
C ILE A 634 -9.86 21.41 -43.58
N SER A 635 -9.83 20.93 -44.83
CA SER A 635 -10.86 21.16 -45.84
C SER A 635 -12.21 20.52 -45.50
N SER A 636 -13.28 21.14 -46.01
CA SER A 636 -14.70 20.81 -45.86
C SER A 636 -15.13 19.45 -46.43
N THR A 637 -14.74 18.36 -45.75
CA THR A 637 -15.40 17.04 -45.78
C THR A 637 -15.04 16.29 -44.49
N GLU A 638 -15.50 16.78 -43.32
CA GLU A 638 -15.18 16.13 -42.05
C GLU A 638 -16.04 14.87 -41.82
N LEU A 639 -15.36 13.72 -41.83
CA LEU A 639 -15.83 12.47 -41.24
C LEU A 639 -15.74 12.60 -39.71
N CYS A 640 -16.86 12.53 -38.99
CA CYS A 640 -16.87 12.48 -37.53
C CYS A 640 -16.92 11.02 -37.06
N GLY A 641 -15.86 10.56 -36.41
CA GLY A 641 -15.80 9.22 -35.81
C GLY A 641 -16.12 9.22 -34.31
N GLU A 642 -17.02 8.34 -33.85
CA GLU A 642 -17.05 7.86 -32.46
C GLU A 642 -15.89 6.88 -32.26
N THR A 643 -14.88 7.32 -31.52
CA THR A 643 -13.75 6.48 -31.09
C THR A 643 -14.22 5.41 -30.12
N ARG A 644 -13.73 4.18 -30.28
CA ARG A 644 -14.01 3.07 -29.37
C ARG A 644 -13.55 3.40 -27.95
N PHE A 645 -14.29 2.91 -26.96
CA PHE A 645 -13.92 3.04 -25.55
C PHE A 645 -13.08 1.85 -25.08
N TRP A 646 -13.50 0.61 -25.37
CA TRP A 646 -12.85 -0.61 -24.90
C TRP A 646 -12.04 -1.22 -26.03
N HIS A 647 -10.72 -1.09 -26.02
CA HIS A 647 -9.87 -1.60 -27.10
C HIS A 647 -9.42 -3.05 -26.85
N GLY A 648 -9.51 -3.91 -27.86
CA GLY A 648 -9.03 -5.30 -27.81
C GLY A 648 -9.59 -6.09 -26.63
N LYS A 649 -8.68 -6.61 -25.79
CA LYS A 649 -8.99 -7.42 -24.61
C LYS A 649 -9.79 -6.71 -23.54
N ASP A 650 -9.90 -5.38 -23.62
CA ASP A 650 -10.71 -4.61 -22.70
C ASP A 650 -12.22 -4.69 -22.99
N TYR A 651 -12.61 -5.10 -24.20
CA TYR A 651 -14.00 -5.44 -24.52
C TYR A 651 -14.23 -6.91 -24.17
N CYS A 652 -14.91 -7.16 -23.05
CA CYS A 652 -15.02 -8.50 -22.48
C CYS A 652 -16.43 -8.81 -21.96
N ASN A 653 -16.74 -10.09 -21.90
CA ASN A 653 -17.90 -10.63 -21.20
C ASN A 653 -17.48 -11.88 -20.41
N PHE A 654 -17.37 -11.71 -19.10
CA PHE A 654 -16.77 -12.68 -18.16
C PHE A 654 -17.54 -13.99 -18.04
N ILE A 655 -18.84 -13.97 -18.34
CA ILE A 655 -19.70 -15.16 -18.26
C ILE A 655 -19.56 -15.99 -19.53
N LEU A 656 -19.41 -15.32 -20.67
CA LEU A 656 -19.36 -15.99 -21.96
C LEU A 656 -17.98 -16.60 -22.24
N LYS A 657 -16.90 -15.89 -21.90
CA LYS A 657 -15.55 -16.35 -22.22
C LYS A 657 -14.49 -15.67 -21.36
N ASP A 658 -13.60 -16.46 -20.78
CA ASP A 658 -12.44 -15.95 -20.05
C ASP A 658 -11.35 -15.41 -21.01
N TRP A 659 -10.45 -14.57 -20.47
CA TRP A 659 -9.40 -13.96 -21.27
C TRP A 659 -8.39 -14.97 -21.78
N VAL A 660 -8.04 -14.82 -23.05
CA VAL A 660 -7.03 -15.64 -23.73
C VAL A 660 -5.97 -14.77 -24.38
N LYS A 661 -4.75 -15.31 -24.57
CA LYS A 661 -3.65 -14.67 -25.31
C LYS A 661 -3.35 -13.23 -24.86
N LEU A 662 -3.25 -12.98 -23.54
CA LEU A 662 -3.07 -11.65 -22.97
C LEU A 662 -1.84 -10.87 -23.49
N ASN A 663 -0.88 -11.55 -24.11
CA ASN A 663 0.25 -10.96 -24.83
C ASN A 663 -0.13 -10.25 -26.14
N LYS A 664 -1.39 -10.36 -26.60
CA LYS A 664 -1.96 -9.59 -27.70
C LYS A 664 -3.08 -8.70 -27.16
N PRO A 665 -2.75 -7.52 -26.62
CA PRO A 665 -3.69 -6.71 -25.84
C PRO A 665 -4.77 -6.01 -26.69
N PHE A 666 -4.45 -5.71 -27.95
CA PHE A 666 -5.35 -4.96 -28.85
C PHE A 666 -6.17 -5.85 -29.79
N ASP A 667 -5.98 -7.16 -29.73
CA ASP A 667 -6.80 -8.12 -30.48
C ASP A 667 -8.09 -8.39 -29.71
N ASP A 668 -9.23 -8.33 -30.39
CA ASP A 668 -10.50 -8.80 -29.83
C ASP A 668 -10.48 -10.33 -29.66
N PHE A 669 -11.13 -10.82 -28.60
CA PHE A 669 -11.27 -12.26 -28.33
C PHE A 669 -12.73 -12.74 -28.32
N ILE A 670 -13.66 -11.79 -28.42
CA ILE A 670 -15.10 -11.96 -28.63
C ILE A 670 -15.54 -11.03 -29.77
N ASP A 671 -16.57 -11.43 -30.52
CA ASP A 671 -17.07 -10.66 -31.67
C ASP A 671 -17.96 -9.51 -31.20
N ARG A 672 -17.51 -8.26 -31.39
CA ARG A 672 -18.23 -7.04 -30.96
C ARG A 672 -19.57 -6.84 -31.65
N TYR A 673 -19.76 -7.39 -32.85
CA TYR A 673 -21.00 -7.23 -33.60
C TYR A 673 -22.09 -8.21 -33.18
N LYS A 674 -21.71 -9.28 -32.47
CA LYS A 674 -22.63 -10.34 -32.03
C LYS A 674 -22.75 -10.43 -30.52
N THR A 675 -21.70 -10.08 -29.78
CA THR A 675 -21.60 -10.28 -28.35
C THR A 675 -21.51 -8.94 -27.62
N PRO A 676 -22.50 -8.58 -26.77
CA PRO A 676 -22.38 -7.40 -25.93
C PRO A 676 -21.30 -7.62 -24.86
N ARG A 677 -20.57 -6.55 -24.54
CA ARG A 677 -19.71 -6.57 -23.35
C ARG A 677 -20.57 -6.64 -22.09
N MET A 678 -19.97 -7.14 -21.01
CA MET A 678 -20.60 -7.13 -19.69
C MET A 678 -20.20 -5.83 -18.96
N PRO A 679 -21.16 -4.96 -18.59
CA PRO A 679 -20.87 -3.78 -17.82
C PRO A 679 -20.22 -4.08 -16.47
N TRP A 680 -19.42 -3.13 -15.98
CA TRP A 680 -18.72 -3.24 -14.71
C TRP A 680 -19.16 -2.11 -13.77
N HIS A 681 -19.88 -2.49 -12.71
CA HIS A 681 -20.27 -1.58 -11.63
C HIS A 681 -19.39 -1.84 -10.41
N ASP A 682 -18.78 -0.79 -9.86
CA ASP A 682 -17.81 -0.92 -8.77
C ASP A 682 -17.61 0.41 -8.03
N VAL A 683 -16.91 0.37 -6.90
CA VAL A 683 -16.67 1.52 -6.03
C VAL A 683 -15.18 1.66 -5.68
N GLY A 684 -14.67 2.87 -5.86
CA GLY A 684 -13.33 3.29 -5.46
C GLY A 684 -13.36 4.46 -4.49
N VAL A 685 -12.26 4.68 -3.77
CA VAL A 685 -12.05 5.84 -2.92
C VAL A 685 -10.61 6.32 -3.02
N VAL A 686 -10.41 7.63 -2.94
CA VAL A 686 -9.10 8.25 -2.72
C VAL A 686 -9.07 8.94 -1.36
N VAL A 687 -7.95 8.81 -0.65
CA VAL A 687 -7.71 9.44 0.65
C VAL A 687 -6.35 10.13 0.67
N HIS A 688 -6.23 11.20 1.45
CA HIS A 688 -5.03 12.02 1.54
C HIS A 688 -4.35 11.93 2.93
N GLY A 689 -3.09 12.34 3.00
CA GLY A 689 -2.39 12.60 4.25
C GLY A 689 -2.15 11.33 5.09
N LYS A 690 -2.49 11.39 6.38
CA LYS A 690 -2.18 10.30 7.33
C LYS A 690 -2.87 8.97 6.98
N ALA A 691 -4.09 9.00 6.44
CA ALA A 691 -4.77 7.77 6.00
C ALA A 691 -4.06 7.13 4.80
N ALA A 692 -3.56 7.93 3.85
CA ALA A 692 -2.74 7.44 2.75
C ALA A 692 -1.43 6.82 3.25
N ARG A 693 -0.79 7.41 4.27
CA ARG A 693 0.40 6.85 4.93
C ARG A 693 0.12 5.51 5.59
N ASP A 694 -1.07 5.30 6.17
CA ASP A 694 -1.44 4.00 6.75
C ASP A 694 -1.55 2.91 5.66
N ILE A 695 -2.11 3.26 4.48
CA ILE A 695 -2.15 2.36 3.31
C ILE A 695 -0.73 2.09 2.79
N ALA A 696 0.12 3.13 2.67
CA ALA A 696 1.52 2.99 2.32
C ALA A 696 2.27 2.07 3.29
N ARG A 697 2.02 2.21 4.59
CA ARG A 697 2.62 1.38 5.65
C ARG A 697 2.22 -0.09 5.49
N HIS A 698 0.97 -0.39 5.13
CA HIS A 698 0.54 -1.75 4.78
C HIS A 698 1.30 -2.30 3.57
N PHE A 699 1.44 -1.51 2.50
CA PHE A 699 2.24 -1.88 1.33
C PHE A 699 3.69 -2.20 1.70
N ILE A 700 4.34 -1.31 2.45
CA ILE A 700 5.74 -1.45 2.89
C ILE A 700 5.95 -2.70 3.74
N GLN A 701 5.01 -2.99 4.65
CA GLN A 701 5.04 -4.21 5.46
C GLN A 701 5.03 -5.46 4.57
N ARG A 702 4.13 -5.51 3.59
CA ARG A 702 4.02 -6.62 2.63
C ARG A 702 5.24 -6.73 1.73
N TRP A 703 5.68 -5.63 1.14
CA TRP A 703 6.88 -5.60 0.30
C TRP A 703 8.09 -6.16 1.02
N ASN A 704 8.37 -5.65 2.24
CA ASN A 704 9.51 -6.07 3.02
C ASN A 704 9.42 -7.54 3.45
N PHE A 705 8.22 -8.03 3.77
CA PHE A 705 7.96 -9.44 4.02
C PHE A 705 8.22 -10.30 2.77
N THR A 706 7.58 -9.99 1.64
CA THR A 706 7.69 -10.79 0.41
C THR A 706 9.11 -10.78 -0.14
N LYS A 707 9.82 -9.66 -0.06
CA LYS A 707 11.26 -9.57 -0.37
C LYS A 707 12.08 -10.59 0.43
N LEU A 708 11.79 -10.77 1.71
CA LEU A 708 12.48 -11.76 2.55
C LEU A 708 12.14 -13.21 2.16
N VAL A 709 10.90 -13.47 1.72
CA VAL A 709 10.47 -14.76 1.20
C VAL A 709 11.21 -15.06 -0.12
N LYS A 710 11.18 -14.13 -1.08
CA LYS A 710 11.79 -14.30 -2.42
C LYS A 710 13.30 -14.42 -2.42
N LYS A 711 13.99 -13.73 -1.50
CA LYS A 711 15.43 -13.87 -1.34
C LYS A 711 15.84 -15.32 -1.04
N ARG A 712 14.98 -16.11 -0.40
CA ARG A 712 15.25 -17.54 -0.13
C ARG A 712 15.19 -18.37 -1.39
N SER A 713 14.28 -18.03 -2.29
CA SER A 713 14.11 -18.69 -3.59
C SER A 713 15.20 -18.31 -4.61
N GLY A 714 16.27 -17.60 -4.21
CA GLY A 714 17.37 -17.19 -5.09
C GLY A 714 17.07 -16.00 -6.00
N ALA A 715 15.94 -15.30 -5.82
CA ALA A 715 15.52 -14.19 -6.67
C ALA A 715 16.25 -12.86 -6.39
N THR A 716 16.14 -11.92 -7.34
CA THR A 716 16.74 -10.57 -7.37
C THR A 716 16.63 -9.81 -6.04
N CYS A 717 17.66 -9.02 -5.70
CA CYS A 717 17.69 -8.23 -4.48
C CYS A 717 16.92 -6.91 -4.64
N TYR A 718 15.63 -6.91 -4.28
CA TYR A 718 14.82 -5.69 -4.16
C TYR A 718 15.28 -4.80 -2.97
N PRO A 719 15.12 -3.46 -3.02
CA PRO A 719 15.39 -2.58 -1.89
C PRO A 719 14.37 -2.79 -0.76
N CYS A 720 14.76 -2.42 0.46
CA CYS A 720 13.83 -2.36 1.60
C CYS A 720 13.12 -1.00 1.56
N LEU A 721 11.79 -0.99 1.67
CA LEU A 721 11.03 0.26 1.73
C LEU A 721 10.91 0.74 3.18
N VAL A 722 10.81 2.05 3.36
CA VAL A 722 10.66 2.72 4.67
C VAL A 722 9.45 3.66 4.64
N PRO A 723 8.64 3.73 5.72
CA PRO A 723 7.52 4.64 5.76
C PRO A 723 8.00 6.07 6.02
N LYS A 724 7.32 7.04 5.40
CA LYS A 724 7.44 8.46 5.77
C LYS A 724 6.78 8.71 7.12
N SER A 725 7.32 9.67 7.86
CA SER A 725 6.86 10.09 9.17
C SER A 725 5.42 10.61 9.13
N LEU A 726 4.67 10.29 10.19
CA LEU A 726 3.33 10.85 10.38
C LEU A 726 3.35 12.31 10.85
N CYS A 727 4.47 12.76 11.43
CA CYS A 727 4.63 14.11 11.98
C CYS A 727 4.82 15.17 10.89
N GLU A 728 5.31 14.79 9.71
CA GLU A 728 5.57 15.75 8.64
C GLU A 728 4.28 16.16 7.93
N PRO A 729 4.00 17.46 7.76
CA PRO A 729 2.90 17.91 6.92
C PRO A 729 3.24 17.58 5.46
N SER A 730 2.52 16.63 4.85
CA SER A 730 2.51 16.52 3.39
C SER A 730 1.76 17.75 2.86
N LYS A 731 2.33 18.46 1.89
CA LYS A 731 1.54 19.26 0.94
C LYS A 731 1.03 18.24 -0.10
N PRO A 732 -0.16 17.62 0.07
CA PRO A 732 -0.68 16.80 -1.01
C PRO A 732 -0.85 17.66 -2.27
N PRO A 733 -0.79 17.09 -3.47
CA PRO A 733 -1.27 17.77 -4.67
C PRO A 733 -2.67 18.34 -4.40
N GLU A 734 -2.97 19.52 -4.97
CA GLU A 734 -4.29 20.13 -4.82
C GLU A 734 -5.36 19.11 -5.26
N PRO A 735 -6.38 18.86 -4.43
CA PRO A 735 -7.36 17.84 -4.74
C PRO A 735 -8.18 18.22 -5.99
N TRP A 736 -8.24 17.36 -7.00
CA TRP A 736 -9.07 17.59 -8.19
C TRP A 736 -10.54 17.26 -7.92
N GLY A 737 -11.46 18.17 -8.22
CA GLY A 737 -12.90 17.92 -8.09
C GLY A 737 -13.48 18.13 -6.68
N LYS A 738 -14.63 17.52 -6.40
CA LYS A 738 -15.34 17.67 -5.12
C LYS A 738 -14.78 16.69 -4.08
N HIS A 739 -14.28 17.22 -2.97
CA HIS A 739 -13.75 16.45 -1.84
C HIS A 739 -14.60 16.65 -0.60
N THR A 740 -14.65 15.62 0.23
CA THR A 740 -15.30 15.66 1.54
C THR A 740 -14.27 15.47 2.64
N GLN A 741 -14.45 16.18 3.75
CA GLN A 741 -13.70 15.94 4.98
C GLN A 741 -14.43 14.89 5.82
N ALA A 742 -13.74 13.80 6.15
CA ALA A 742 -14.31 12.70 6.90
C ALA A 742 -13.32 12.10 7.89
N ASN A 743 -13.84 11.48 8.95
CA ASN A 743 -13.03 10.64 9.83
C ASN A 743 -12.83 9.28 9.15
N VAL A 744 -11.59 8.97 8.77
CA VAL A 744 -11.23 7.77 8.00
C VAL A 744 -10.41 6.82 8.86
N GLN A 745 -10.70 5.52 8.80
CA GLN A 745 -9.86 4.50 9.43
C GLN A 745 -9.53 3.42 8.40
N VAL A 746 -8.23 3.12 8.24
CA VAL A 746 -7.79 2.02 7.37
C VAL A 746 -7.99 0.69 8.08
N LEU A 747 -8.48 -0.31 7.36
CA LEU A 747 -8.79 -1.65 7.85
C LEU A 747 -8.21 -2.68 6.88
N ARG A 748 -7.98 -3.91 7.35
CA ARG A 748 -7.43 -4.99 6.51
C ARG A 748 -7.79 -6.38 7.02
N SER A 749 -7.58 -7.36 6.15
CA SER A 749 -7.59 -8.80 6.46
C SER A 749 -6.22 -9.40 6.12
N VAL A 750 -5.43 -9.76 7.13
CA VAL A 750 -4.06 -10.27 6.95
C VAL A 750 -3.73 -11.36 7.95
N CYS A 751 -2.78 -12.23 7.62
CA CYS A 751 -2.34 -13.30 8.51
C CYS A 751 -0.89 -13.71 8.20
N GLN A 752 -0.44 -14.82 8.78
CA GLN A 752 0.97 -15.23 8.74
C GLN A 752 1.49 -15.43 7.31
N TRP A 753 0.71 -16.03 6.41
CA TRP A 753 1.17 -16.28 5.03
C TRP A 753 1.29 -14.99 4.21
N SER A 754 0.47 -13.97 4.51
CA SER A 754 0.40 -12.75 3.69
C SER A 754 1.39 -11.67 4.13
N ILE A 755 1.64 -11.51 5.44
CA ILE A 755 2.54 -10.48 5.98
C ILE A 755 3.55 -10.98 7.02
N GLY A 756 3.50 -12.25 7.41
CA GLY A 756 4.37 -12.83 8.45
C GLY A 756 3.97 -12.50 9.89
N THR A 757 2.75 -12.01 10.13
CA THR A 757 2.27 -11.72 11.49
C THR A 757 1.93 -13.00 12.27
N LYS A 758 2.25 -13.02 13.57
CA LYS A 758 1.84 -14.10 14.50
C LYS A 758 0.34 -14.16 14.74
N VAL A 759 -0.32 -12.99 14.69
CA VAL A 759 -1.75 -12.83 14.98
C VAL A 759 -2.41 -12.31 13.72
N HIS A 760 -3.48 -12.97 13.25
CA HIS A 760 -4.24 -12.47 12.11
C HIS A 760 -4.98 -11.20 12.49
N GLU A 761 -5.22 -10.35 11.50
CA GLU A 761 -6.05 -9.16 11.65
C GLU A 761 -7.29 -9.35 10.77
N GLU A 762 -8.46 -9.09 11.35
CA GLU A 762 -9.77 -9.17 10.69
C GLU A 762 -10.57 -7.87 10.90
N SER A 763 -9.87 -6.73 10.90
CA SER A 763 -10.45 -5.43 11.27
C SER A 763 -11.57 -4.97 10.33
N ILE A 764 -11.57 -5.44 9.06
CA ILE A 764 -12.70 -5.25 8.13
C ILE A 764 -13.97 -5.95 8.65
N HIS A 765 -13.87 -7.22 9.05
CA HIS A 765 -15.01 -8.01 9.54
C HIS A 765 -15.61 -7.37 10.80
N LEU A 766 -14.76 -7.00 11.75
CA LEU A 766 -15.20 -6.37 13.01
C LEU A 766 -15.83 -5.00 12.79
N ALA A 767 -15.34 -4.21 11.83
CA ALA A 767 -15.95 -2.94 11.47
C ALA A 767 -17.33 -3.13 10.81
N TYR A 768 -17.49 -4.12 9.93
CA TYR A 768 -18.79 -4.48 9.33
C TYR A 768 -19.82 -4.84 10.40
N ILE A 769 -19.47 -5.74 11.32
CA ILE A 769 -20.34 -6.14 12.44
C ILE A 769 -20.73 -4.92 13.27
N SER A 770 -19.76 -4.09 13.64
CA SER A 770 -19.99 -2.89 14.44
C SER A 770 -20.90 -1.88 13.75
N ALA A 771 -20.69 -1.62 12.44
CA ALA A 771 -21.53 -0.70 11.67
C ALA A 771 -22.99 -1.18 11.58
N ILE A 772 -23.19 -2.49 11.35
CA ILE A 772 -24.52 -3.10 11.31
C ILE A 772 -25.22 -2.98 12.67
N GLN A 773 -24.54 -3.36 13.74
CA GLN A 773 -25.10 -3.33 15.10
C GLN A 773 -25.46 -1.92 15.57
N ASN A 774 -24.69 -0.90 15.15
CA ASN A 774 -24.90 0.49 15.56
C ASN A 774 -25.85 1.28 14.66
N SER A 775 -26.16 0.77 13.46
CA SER A 775 -27.08 1.40 12.51
C SER A 775 -28.45 1.73 13.13
N LYS A 776 -29.05 2.86 12.71
CA LYS A 776 -30.33 3.34 13.28
C LYS A 776 -31.51 3.26 12.31
N HIS A 777 -31.29 3.57 11.03
CA HIS A 777 -32.37 3.74 10.05
C HIS A 777 -32.33 2.73 8.90
N PHE A 778 -31.20 2.63 8.22
CA PHE A 778 -31.07 1.67 7.12
C PHE A 778 -29.63 1.22 6.94
N ILE A 779 -29.47 0.16 6.15
CA ILE A 779 -28.19 -0.36 5.66
C ILE A 779 -28.32 -0.54 4.15
N TYR A 780 -27.30 -0.10 3.41
CA TYR A 780 -27.16 -0.33 1.98
C TYR A 780 -25.88 -1.12 1.72
N ILE A 781 -25.98 -2.25 1.03
CA ILE A 781 -24.86 -3.14 0.72
C ILE A 781 -24.85 -3.36 -0.79
N GLU A 782 -23.77 -2.93 -1.44
CA GLU A 782 -23.36 -3.42 -2.75
C GLU A 782 -22.17 -4.36 -2.54
N ASN A 783 -22.29 -5.62 -2.97
CA ASN A 783 -21.20 -6.57 -2.85
C ASN A 783 -21.24 -7.64 -3.94
N GLN A 784 -20.07 -8.05 -4.42
CA GLN A 784 -19.93 -9.12 -5.40
C GLN A 784 -20.41 -10.47 -4.85
N PHE A 785 -20.24 -10.71 -3.55
CA PHE A 785 -20.67 -11.93 -2.88
C PHE A 785 -21.49 -11.62 -1.63
N PHE A 786 -22.45 -12.49 -1.32
CA PHE A 786 -23.26 -12.40 -0.12
C PHE A 786 -23.33 -13.76 0.59
N ILE A 787 -22.16 -14.21 1.07
CA ILE A 787 -21.97 -15.52 1.72
C ILE A 787 -21.68 -15.33 3.21
N SER A 788 -22.63 -15.68 4.07
CA SER A 788 -22.58 -15.47 5.51
C SER A 788 -23.51 -16.43 6.28
N CYS A 789 -23.94 -16.03 7.47
CA CYS A 789 -24.71 -16.81 8.45
C CYS A 789 -23.92 -18.03 8.95
N SER A 790 -23.20 -17.80 10.06
CA SER A 790 -22.19 -18.71 10.57
C SER A 790 -22.73 -20.11 10.92
N ASP A 791 -21.96 -21.13 10.59
CA ASP A 791 -22.18 -22.54 10.93
C ASP A 791 -20.82 -23.29 10.98
N LYS A 792 -20.84 -24.62 10.84
CA LYS A 792 -19.61 -25.44 10.80
C LYS A 792 -18.71 -25.13 9.59
N THR A 793 -19.27 -24.64 8.49
CA THR A 793 -18.58 -24.40 7.21
C THR A 793 -18.26 -22.92 7.01
N ILE A 794 -19.24 -22.03 7.24
CA ILE A 794 -19.14 -20.58 7.09
C ILE A 794 -18.88 -19.97 8.47
N ARG A 795 -17.84 -19.14 8.60
CA ARG A 795 -17.42 -18.61 9.91
C ARG A 795 -17.75 -17.14 10.16
N ASN A 796 -17.95 -16.34 9.11
CA ASN A 796 -18.24 -14.91 9.28
C ASN A 796 -19.68 -14.70 9.74
N SER A 797 -19.93 -13.67 10.55
CA SER A 797 -21.22 -13.43 11.23
C SER A 797 -21.95 -12.18 10.75
N ILE A 798 -21.66 -11.70 9.53
CA ILE A 798 -22.27 -10.50 8.95
C ILE A 798 -23.79 -10.68 8.78
N GLY A 799 -24.23 -11.80 8.21
CA GLY A 799 -25.64 -12.17 8.05
C GLY A 799 -26.34 -12.38 9.40
N ASP A 800 -25.63 -12.88 10.40
CA ASP A 800 -26.14 -13.00 11.77
C ASP A 800 -26.41 -11.62 12.38
N ALA A 801 -25.45 -10.69 12.24
CA ALA A 801 -25.60 -9.32 12.70
C ALA A 801 -26.73 -8.57 11.98
N LEU A 802 -26.90 -8.77 10.66
CA LEU A 802 -28.01 -8.19 9.91
C LEU A 802 -29.36 -8.71 10.42
N THR A 803 -29.46 -10.03 10.60
CA THR A 803 -30.69 -10.68 11.09
C THR A 803 -31.07 -10.14 12.47
N GLU A 804 -30.12 -10.13 13.41
CA GLU A 804 -30.38 -9.62 14.76
C GLU A 804 -30.71 -8.12 14.75
N ARG A 805 -30.06 -7.34 13.89
CA ARG A 805 -30.37 -5.91 13.76
C ARG A 805 -31.80 -5.67 13.26
N ILE A 806 -32.27 -6.45 12.29
CA ILE A 806 -33.66 -6.37 11.78
C ILE A 806 -34.63 -6.77 12.88
N LEU A 807 -34.39 -7.89 13.57
CA LEU A 807 -35.22 -8.36 14.67
C LEU A 807 -35.29 -7.35 15.82
N ARG A 808 -34.16 -6.69 16.16
CA ARG A 808 -34.15 -5.60 17.14
C ARG A 808 -35.06 -4.44 16.74
N ALA A 809 -35.00 -3.99 15.48
CA ALA A 809 -35.92 -2.95 14.99
C ALA A 809 -37.39 -3.37 15.06
N TYR A 810 -37.68 -4.62 14.71
CA TYR A 810 -39.02 -5.19 14.80
C TYR A 810 -39.54 -5.18 16.24
N ARG A 811 -38.75 -5.70 17.20
CA ARG A 811 -39.07 -5.69 18.64
C ARG A 811 -39.27 -4.27 19.17
N GLU A 812 -38.45 -3.32 18.74
CA GLU A 812 -38.56 -1.89 19.10
C GLU A 812 -39.66 -1.13 18.33
N LYS A 813 -40.40 -1.78 17.42
CA LYS A 813 -41.40 -1.16 16.54
C LYS A 813 -40.85 0.05 15.73
N LYS A 814 -39.57 0.00 15.35
CA LYS A 814 -38.91 1.06 14.56
C LYS A 814 -38.82 0.68 13.09
N LYS A 815 -39.06 1.66 12.21
CA LYS A 815 -38.84 1.49 10.77
C LYS A 815 -37.34 1.33 10.51
N PHE A 816 -36.98 0.18 9.93
CA PHE A 816 -35.61 -0.14 9.55
C PHE A 816 -35.58 -0.85 8.19
N ARG A 817 -34.64 -0.49 7.32
CA ARG A 817 -34.53 -1.05 5.96
C ARG A 817 -33.13 -1.61 5.71
N VAL A 818 -33.04 -2.74 5.01
CA VAL A 818 -31.78 -3.29 4.52
C VAL A 818 -31.92 -3.50 3.02
N TYR A 819 -31.03 -2.88 2.26
CA TYR A 819 -30.94 -3.01 0.81
C TYR A 819 -29.67 -3.79 0.49
N VAL A 820 -29.81 -4.88 -0.26
CA VAL A 820 -28.69 -5.72 -0.71
C VAL A 820 -28.74 -5.78 -2.23
N VAL A 821 -27.70 -5.26 -2.86
CA VAL A 821 -27.48 -5.27 -4.30
C VAL A 821 -26.29 -6.18 -4.58
N MET A 822 -26.52 -7.21 -5.37
CA MET A 822 -25.54 -8.24 -5.73
C MET A 822 -25.68 -8.55 -7.21
N PRO A 823 -24.61 -9.02 -7.88
CA PRO A 823 -24.71 -9.43 -9.28
C PRO A 823 -25.73 -10.57 -9.42
N LEU A 824 -26.48 -10.56 -10.52
CA LEU A 824 -27.47 -11.60 -10.82
C LEU A 824 -26.82 -12.99 -10.92
N LEU A 825 -25.60 -13.04 -11.47
CA LEU A 825 -24.77 -14.23 -11.57
C LEU A 825 -23.33 -13.92 -11.15
N PRO A 826 -22.64 -14.88 -10.50
CA PRO A 826 -21.20 -14.81 -10.29
C PRO A 826 -20.44 -14.65 -11.62
N GLY A 827 -19.43 -13.78 -11.66
CA GLY A 827 -18.62 -13.51 -12.86
C GLY A 827 -17.58 -14.59 -13.15
N PHE A 828 -18.02 -15.78 -13.54
CA PHE A 828 -17.17 -16.87 -14.02
C PHE A 828 -17.67 -17.36 -15.37
N GLU A 829 -16.76 -17.88 -16.21
CA GLU A 829 -17.13 -18.49 -17.49
C GLU A 829 -18.07 -19.69 -17.26
N GLY A 830 -19.16 -19.74 -18.00
CA GLY A 830 -20.09 -20.86 -17.98
C GLY A 830 -21.37 -20.57 -18.75
N ASP A 831 -21.80 -21.54 -19.54
CA ASP A 831 -23.07 -21.47 -20.25
C ASP A 831 -24.25 -21.57 -19.27
N ILE A 832 -25.03 -20.50 -19.20
CA ILE A 832 -26.20 -20.41 -18.31
C ILE A 832 -27.32 -21.34 -18.80
N SER A 833 -27.43 -21.59 -20.11
CA SER A 833 -28.50 -22.41 -20.67
C SER A 833 -28.42 -23.88 -20.21
N SER A 834 -27.21 -24.39 -19.95
CA SER A 834 -26.95 -25.69 -19.31
C SER A 834 -26.92 -25.64 -17.77
N GLY A 835 -27.44 -24.57 -17.17
CA GLY A 835 -27.52 -24.34 -15.72
C GLY A 835 -26.24 -23.75 -15.09
N GLY A 836 -25.27 -23.32 -15.90
CA GLY A 836 -24.02 -22.69 -15.45
C GLY A 836 -22.88 -23.68 -15.14
N GLY A 837 -21.65 -23.15 -15.14
CA GLY A 837 -20.46 -23.90 -14.70
C GLY A 837 -20.49 -24.27 -13.22
N GLN A 838 -19.70 -25.26 -12.80
CA GLN A 838 -19.66 -25.73 -11.40
C GLN A 838 -19.33 -24.62 -10.40
N ALA A 839 -18.44 -23.69 -10.77
CA ALA A 839 -18.11 -22.52 -9.95
C ALA A 839 -19.33 -21.60 -9.73
N ILE A 840 -20.09 -21.31 -10.78
CA ILE A 840 -21.33 -20.52 -10.72
C ILE A 840 -22.32 -21.19 -9.76
N LYS A 841 -22.57 -22.49 -9.94
CA LYS A 841 -23.48 -23.28 -9.11
C LYS A 841 -23.08 -23.26 -7.63
N ALA A 842 -21.79 -23.46 -7.33
CA ALA A 842 -21.27 -23.47 -5.96
C ALA A 842 -21.45 -22.11 -5.26
N ILE A 843 -21.11 -21.00 -5.92
CA ILE A 843 -21.28 -19.66 -5.35
C ILE A 843 -22.77 -19.33 -5.18
N MET A 844 -23.59 -19.64 -6.17
CA MET A 844 -25.04 -19.43 -6.07
C MET A 844 -25.65 -20.24 -4.92
N HIS A 845 -25.22 -21.48 -4.70
CA HIS A 845 -25.65 -22.28 -3.55
C HIS A 845 -25.42 -21.53 -2.23
N PHE A 846 -24.21 -21.02 -2.00
CA PHE A 846 -23.88 -20.31 -0.76
C PHE A 846 -24.55 -18.93 -0.63
N ASN A 847 -24.73 -18.21 -1.74
CA ASN A 847 -25.53 -16.97 -1.74
C ASN A 847 -26.97 -17.27 -1.34
N TYR A 848 -27.61 -18.28 -1.94
CA TYR A 848 -28.97 -18.67 -1.58
C TYR A 848 -29.06 -19.21 -0.15
N ARG A 849 -28.07 -19.97 0.32
CA ARG A 849 -28.00 -20.44 1.72
C ARG A 849 -28.05 -19.28 2.70
N THR A 850 -27.30 -18.22 2.41
CA THR A 850 -27.25 -17.02 3.26
C THR A 850 -28.58 -16.27 3.21
N THR A 851 -29.16 -16.12 2.02
CA THR A 851 -30.36 -15.30 1.81
C THR A 851 -31.63 -16.00 2.28
N CYS A 852 -31.96 -17.18 1.72
CA CYS A 852 -33.31 -17.75 1.85
C CYS A 852 -33.43 -19.27 1.82
N ARG A 853 -32.33 -20.04 1.84
CA ARG A 853 -32.38 -21.50 1.81
C ARG A 853 -31.72 -22.12 3.04
N GLY A 854 -32.51 -22.73 3.90
CA GLY A 854 -32.05 -23.49 5.06
C GLY A 854 -32.20 -22.71 6.37
N GLU A 855 -32.14 -23.42 7.49
CA GLU A 855 -32.46 -22.89 8.82
C GLU A 855 -31.59 -21.71 9.27
N HIS A 856 -30.37 -21.60 8.74
CA HIS A 856 -29.46 -20.50 9.04
C HIS A 856 -29.68 -19.26 8.15
N SER A 857 -30.53 -19.34 7.13
CA SER A 857 -30.76 -18.24 6.19
C SER A 857 -31.41 -17.04 6.89
N ILE A 858 -31.12 -15.83 6.40
CA ILE A 858 -31.68 -14.59 6.96
C ILE A 858 -33.21 -14.64 6.89
N ILE A 859 -33.77 -15.00 5.73
CA ILE A 859 -35.22 -14.98 5.52
C ILE A 859 -35.93 -16.03 6.38
N ASP A 860 -35.42 -17.25 6.49
CA ASP A 860 -36.10 -18.29 7.28
C ASP A 860 -36.07 -17.95 8.79
N ARG A 861 -34.95 -17.42 9.29
CA ARG A 861 -34.87 -16.92 10.68
C ARG A 861 -35.83 -15.78 10.97
N LEU A 862 -36.03 -14.87 10.02
CA LEU A 862 -37.01 -13.80 10.15
C LEU A 862 -38.44 -14.34 10.14
N LYS A 863 -38.76 -15.31 9.27
CA LYS A 863 -40.09 -15.95 9.24
C LYS A 863 -40.45 -16.58 10.57
N CYS A 864 -39.56 -17.38 11.17
CA CYS A 864 -39.84 -18.07 12.44
C CYS A 864 -40.27 -17.10 13.55
N TRP A 865 -39.66 -15.91 13.62
CA TRP A 865 -39.99 -14.88 14.60
C TRP A 865 -41.29 -14.13 14.28
N LEU A 866 -41.58 -13.92 13.00
CA LEU A 866 -42.82 -13.27 12.56
C LEU A 866 -44.03 -14.19 12.75
N THR A 867 -43.86 -15.51 12.59
CA THR A 867 -44.94 -16.49 12.79
C THR A 867 -45.20 -16.80 14.27
N ALA A 868 -44.18 -16.74 15.13
CA ALA A 868 -44.33 -16.98 16.57
C ALA A 868 -44.98 -15.82 17.33
N GLY A 869 -45.08 -14.62 16.72
CA GLY A 869 -45.51 -13.39 17.39
C GLY A 869 -46.92 -12.89 17.04
N SER A 870 -47.64 -13.49 16.09
CA SER A 870 -48.99 -13.04 15.72
C SER A 870 -49.82 -14.11 15.01
N THR A 871 -50.98 -14.45 15.57
CA THR A 871 -52.11 -15.08 14.86
C THR A 871 -52.80 -14.12 13.87
N THR A 872 -52.27 -12.91 13.68
CA THR A 872 -52.89 -11.85 12.86
C THR A 872 -51.86 -11.02 12.09
N SER A 873 -51.13 -11.64 11.15
CA SER A 873 -50.55 -10.91 10.01
C SER A 873 -50.07 -11.86 8.91
N LEU A 874 -50.99 -12.63 8.31
CA LEU A 874 -50.69 -13.39 7.10
C LEU A 874 -50.55 -12.49 5.85
N SER A 875 -51.03 -11.24 5.88
CA SER A 875 -51.15 -10.39 4.69
C SER A 875 -49.84 -9.80 4.15
N VAL A 876 -48.80 -9.62 4.98
CA VAL A 876 -47.52 -9.05 4.52
C VAL A 876 -46.61 -10.12 3.87
N VAL A 877 -46.77 -11.38 4.24
CA VAL A 877 -46.00 -12.50 3.68
C VAL A 877 -46.47 -12.84 2.25
N TYR A 878 -47.78 -12.72 1.98
CA TYR A 878 -48.34 -12.96 0.65
C TYR A 878 -47.91 -11.91 -0.40
N ALA A 879 -47.74 -10.64 -0.02
CA ALA A 879 -47.31 -9.59 -0.96
C ALA A 879 -45.86 -9.78 -1.43
N LEU A 880 -44.98 -10.28 -0.56
CA LEU A 880 -43.60 -10.63 -0.94
C LEU A 880 -43.53 -11.91 -1.77
N MET A 881 -44.39 -12.91 -1.50
CA MET A 881 -44.49 -14.10 -2.35
C MET A 881 -45.02 -13.79 -3.76
N LEU A 882 -45.95 -12.87 -3.93
CA LEU A 882 -46.49 -12.51 -5.26
C LEU A 882 -45.46 -11.77 -6.12
N ILE A 883 -44.67 -10.87 -5.54
CA ILE A 883 -43.57 -10.19 -6.26
C ILE A 883 -42.45 -11.21 -6.60
N TRP A 884 -42.21 -12.19 -5.73
CA TRP A 884 -41.19 -13.22 -5.96
C TRP A 884 -41.63 -14.30 -6.95
N MET A 885 -42.92 -14.68 -6.96
CA MET A 885 -43.49 -15.52 -8.02
C MET A 885 -43.44 -14.81 -9.36
N ALA A 886 -43.63 -13.49 -9.42
CA ALA A 886 -43.46 -12.74 -10.67
C ALA A 886 -42.00 -12.77 -11.17
N VAL A 887 -41.01 -12.67 -10.28
CA VAL A 887 -39.58 -12.80 -10.65
C VAL A 887 -39.23 -14.24 -11.03
N TRP A 888 -39.77 -15.25 -10.33
CA TRP A 888 -39.58 -16.65 -10.66
C TRP A 888 -40.25 -17.04 -11.99
N LEU A 889 -41.46 -16.54 -12.26
CA LEU A 889 -42.18 -16.72 -13.52
C LEU A 889 -41.45 -16.03 -14.68
N LEU A 890 -40.88 -14.83 -14.48
CA LEU A 890 -40.04 -14.16 -15.49
C LEU A 890 -38.73 -14.93 -15.74
N SER A 891 -38.13 -15.55 -14.72
CA SER A 891 -36.94 -16.38 -14.90
C SER A 891 -37.24 -17.75 -15.52
N SER A 892 -38.45 -18.27 -15.33
CA SER A 892 -38.87 -19.57 -15.86
C SER A 892 -39.45 -19.46 -17.28
N SER A 893 -40.11 -18.35 -17.62
CA SER A 893 -40.65 -18.10 -18.96
C SER A 893 -39.57 -17.82 -20.01
N MET A 894 -38.39 -17.33 -19.61
CA MET A 894 -37.24 -17.23 -20.50
C MET A 894 -36.58 -18.58 -20.82
N CYS A 895 -36.87 -19.65 -20.05
CA CYS A 895 -36.41 -21.01 -20.34
C CYS A 895 -37.38 -21.84 -21.19
N THR A 896 -38.62 -21.38 -21.41
CA THR A 896 -39.63 -22.12 -22.18
C THR A 896 -40.07 -21.43 -23.47
N ALA A 897 -39.53 -20.24 -23.79
CA ALA A 897 -39.79 -19.53 -25.05
C ALA A 897 -38.78 -19.87 -26.17
N SER A 898 -38.22 -21.07 -26.16
CA SER A 898 -37.46 -21.66 -27.27
C SER A 898 -37.85 -23.13 -27.45
N SER A 899 -39.12 -23.35 -27.78
CA SER A 899 -39.63 -24.57 -28.42
C SER A 899 -40.60 -24.15 -29.50
#